data_AF-A0A9D6XQB0-F1
#
_entry.id   AF-A0A9D6XQB0-F1
#
_cell.length_a   1.000
_cell.length_b   1.000
_cell.length_c   1.000
_cell.angle_alpha   90.00
_cell.angle_beta   90.00
_cell.angle_gamma   90.00
#
_symmetry.space_group_name_H-M   'P 1'
#
loop_
_entity.id
_entity.type
_entity.pdbx_description
1 polymer ?
#
loop_
_entity_poly.entity_id
_entity_poly.type
_entity_poly.pdbx_seq_one_letter_code
_entity_poly.pdbx_strand_id
1 'polypeptide(L)'
;MSPKFVFGFGVGRAEGHGGMRDLLGGKGANLAEMTRLGVPVPPGFTISTEACREFLRSGDELPAGLEAEVRDHLRRLEEVRGQGFGDPGAPLLVSVRSGAAASMPGMMDTILNLGLNRETVEGLARRTGDRRFALDCHRRFLQMFGDVVLGVAGEEYESILAEKLRERGAAQDRELTESDLEAVTAEFSTLTEQITRRDLPSDPRHQLRDAIGAVFRSWNNRRAVEYRRLHGIPDDGGTAVTVQAMVFGNRGPGSGTGVAFTRNPATGDRALFGEYLRNAQGEDVVAGSRTPCPLARDPRRPGESLQEQMPETFRELRGIAERLEGHFRDMLDLEFTVEEGRLFLLQARRGERTGLAALQIAHDLAREGVLEPREAILRVEPEQLLQVLSPVFPEGERSRAVREGRRLARGLPAGPGAASGRLALSAEAAVRFQGRGEAAILARPETSPEDIVGMQAAAGILTSRGGVTSHAAVVARGMGKTCVVGCGDLRVDPGGARVTLGERCLQEGDALSLDGTSGEVFLGYLPTIPSEVFQSLMREQDPEGGEGVYPAFVRFLGWADATRRLRVRANADTPADAHTARRLGAEGIGLARTEHMFFAPDRILAVREMILAGNLLERQRALAKLQPMQRRDFHGIFREMDGLPVTIRLLDPPLHEFLPPEGPAQEALARALGADPAGLAAKVEALREVNPMLGHRGCRLGLTYPEIYQTQVQAIFEAACDRREEGGDPRPEVMVPLVGLVREMAVLRGLIAEEAERVMGRRGIRVPYLVGTMMEVPRACLDAGAVAGEAEFFSFGTNDLTQMAFGFSRDDAAPFLKFYLERGILSTDPFVGLDVDGVGRLVEMAVRSGRESRPGLHIGICGEHGGDPASIEWFHAAGLDYGSCSPYRIPIARLAAARAAAESAGGGVP
;
A
#
# COMPACT_ATOMS: atom_id res chain seq x y z
N MET A 1 -1.46 -43.36 14.75
CA MET A 1 -0.10 -43.08 14.24
C MET A 1 0.35 -41.82 14.95
N SER A 2 1.53 -41.83 15.57
CA SER A 2 2.07 -40.60 16.18
C SER A 2 2.27 -39.53 15.09
N PRO A 3 2.02 -38.24 15.36
CA PRO A 3 2.25 -37.18 14.38
C PRO A 3 3.73 -37.17 13.98
N LYS A 4 4.02 -36.96 12.70
CA LYS A 4 5.38 -36.80 12.19
C LYS A 4 5.74 -35.32 12.24
N PHE A 5 6.77 -34.96 13.00
CA PHE A 5 7.13 -33.56 13.22
C PHE A 5 8.27 -33.07 12.33
N VAL A 6 9.17 -33.95 11.87
CA VAL A 6 10.43 -33.57 11.21
C VAL A 6 10.53 -34.11 9.78
N PHE A 7 10.88 -33.22 8.84
CA PHE A 7 10.91 -33.47 7.40
C PHE A 7 12.31 -33.20 6.82
N GLY A 8 12.98 -34.23 6.31
CA GLY A 8 14.33 -34.13 5.74
C GLY A 8 14.38 -33.58 4.32
N PHE A 9 15.47 -32.88 3.97
CA PHE A 9 15.81 -32.46 2.61
C PHE A 9 17.33 -32.51 2.36
N GLY A 10 17.76 -32.97 1.18
CA GLY A 10 19.15 -32.97 0.74
C GLY A 10 19.45 -34.00 -0.35
N VAL A 11 20.58 -33.84 -1.04
CA VAL A 11 21.07 -34.82 -2.05
C VAL A 11 20.01 -35.17 -3.12
N GLY A 12 19.25 -34.17 -3.56
CA GLY A 12 18.20 -34.35 -4.58
C GLY A 12 16.92 -35.05 -4.10
N ARG A 13 16.75 -35.29 -2.79
CA ARG A 13 15.55 -35.87 -2.19
C ARG A 13 15.02 -34.99 -1.06
N ALA A 14 13.69 -34.83 -1.00
CA ALA A 14 13.03 -34.14 0.11
C ALA A 14 11.75 -34.87 0.49
N GLU A 15 11.47 -34.94 1.79
CA GLU A 15 10.23 -35.51 2.35
C GLU A 15 9.05 -34.54 2.25
N GLY A 16 9.32 -33.25 2.04
CA GLY A 16 8.32 -32.20 1.81
C GLY A 16 8.24 -31.74 0.34
N HIS A 17 7.42 -30.72 0.10
CA HIS A 17 7.31 -30.00 -1.18
C HIS A 17 6.77 -28.58 -0.98
N GLY A 18 6.82 -27.75 -2.02
CA GLY A 18 6.41 -26.33 -1.97
C GLY A 18 4.95 -26.06 -1.59
N GLY A 19 4.08 -27.08 -1.63
CA GLY A 19 2.67 -26.98 -1.22
C GLY A 19 2.44 -27.14 0.28
N MET A 20 3.44 -27.59 1.05
CA MET A 20 3.32 -27.80 2.50
C MET A 20 3.69 -26.56 3.31
N ARG A 21 3.34 -25.36 2.83
CA ARG A 21 3.73 -24.08 3.44
C ARG A 21 3.20 -23.90 4.85
N ASP A 22 1.98 -24.33 5.11
CA ASP A 22 1.37 -24.19 6.44
C ASP A 22 2.03 -25.09 7.48
N LEU A 23 2.63 -26.21 7.04
CA LEU A 23 3.30 -27.18 7.90
C LEU A 23 4.80 -26.90 8.05
N LEU A 24 5.50 -26.61 6.95
CA LEU A 24 6.97 -26.45 6.91
C LEU A 24 7.42 -24.99 6.96
N GLY A 25 6.47 -24.06 7.00
CA GLY A 25 6.72 -22.65 6.74
C GLY A 25 7.11 -22.38 5.29
N GLY A 26 7.16 -21.10 4.92
CA GLY A 26 7.59 -20.67 3.58
C GLY A 26 9.01 -21.10 3.26
N LYS A 27 9.93 -21.00 4.24
CA LYS A 27 11.35 -21.34 4.06
C LYS A 27 11.57 -22.85 3.87
N GLY A 28 11.03 -23.68 4.76
CA GLY A 28 11.16 -25.13 4.70
C GLY A 28 10.51 -25.73 3.44
N ALA A 29 9.33 -25.24 3.06
CA ALA A 29 8.66 -25.65 1.83
C ALA A 29 9.49 -25.31 0.57
N ASN A 30 10.06 -24.11 0.50
CA ASN A 30 10.90 -23.70 -0.64
C ASN A 30 12.22 -24.49 -0.69
N LEU A 31 12.84 -24.80 0.46
CA LEU A 31 14.05 -25.63 0.52
C LEU A 31 13.80 -27.06 0.02
N ALA A 32 12.67 -27.66 0.43
CA ALA A 32 12.25 -28.97 -0.06
C ALA A 32 12.02 -28.93 -1.58
N GLU A 33 11.34 -27.90 -2.08
CA GLU A 33 11.07 -27.72 -3.51
C GLU A 33 12.37 -27.57 -4.33
N MET A 34 13.28 -26.68 -3.89
CA MET A 34 14.58 -26.49 -4.53
C MET A 34 15.39 -27.79 -4.58
N THR A 35 15.38 -28.56 -3.49
CA THR A 35 16.06 -29.85 -3.43
C THR A 35 15.50 -30.84 -4.46
N ARG A 36 14.17 -30.90 -4.63
CA ARG A 36 13.52 -31.76 -5.63
C ARG A 36 13.83 -31.34 -7.07
N LEU A 37 14.08 -30.04 -7.28
CA LEU A 37 14.51 -29.50 -8.58
C LEU A 37 16.00 -29.75 -8.87
N GLY A 38 16.73 -30.40 -7.96
CA GLY A 38 18.16 -30.65 -8.12
C GLY A 38 19.02 -29.38 -8.00
N VAL A 39 18.52 -28.36 -7.31
CA VAL A 39 19.31 -27.18 -6.93
C VAL A 39 20.28 -27.58 -5.82
N PRO A 40 21.54 -27.08 -5.82
CA PRO A 40 22.51 -27.38 -4.78
C PRO A 40 22.14 -26.70 -3.45
N VAL A 41 21.26 -27.35 -2.70
CA VAL A 41 20.83 -26.93 -1.36
C VAL A 41 21.63 -27.71 -0.31
N PRO A 42 22.21 -27.06 0.71
CA PRO A 42 22.84 -27.77 1.80
C PRO A 42 21.83 -28.69 2.51
N PRO A 43 22.19 -29.95 2.80
CA PRO A 43 21.26 -30.91 3.40
C PRO A 43 20.83 -30.47 4.81
N GLY A 44 19.64 -30.86 5.21
CA GLY A 44 19.02 -30.46 6.47
C GLY A 44 17.66 -31.09 6.69
N PHE A 45 16.91 -30.53 7.64
CA PHE A 45 15.53 -30.92 7.93
C PHE A 45 14.74 -29.75 8.50
N THR A 46 13.42 -29.81 8.36
CA THR A 46 12.48 -28.82 8.91
C THR A 46 11.60 -29.47 9.96
N ILE A 47 11.52 -28.84 11.13
CA ILE A 47 10.58 -29.15 12.21
C ILE A 47 9.31 -28.32 11.96
N SER A 48 8.17 -28.99 11.93
CA SER A 48 6.89 -28.40 11.53
C SER A 48 6.35 -27.31 12.47
N THR A 49 5.45 -26.47 11.94
CA THR A 49 4.65 -25.52 12.72
C THR A 49 3.74 -26.20 13.74
N GLU A 50 3.29 -27.43 13.49
CA GLU A 50 2.51 -28.24 14.45
C GLU A 50 3.30 -28.51 15.73
N ALA A 51 4.60 -28.81 15.62
CA ALA A 51 5.47 -28.98 16.77
C ALA A 51 5.58 -27.68 17.59
N CYS A 52 5.60 -26.52 16.93
CA CYS A 52 5.57 -25.21 17.59
C CYS A 52 4.26 -24.99 18.35
N ARG A 53 3.12 -25.29 17.72
CA ARG A 53 1.80 -25.15 18.38
C ARG A 53 1.68 -26.04 19.60
N GLU A 54 2.16 -27.28 19.51
CA GLU A 54 2.13 -28.21 20.63
C GLU A 54 3.06 -27.76 21.76
N PHE A 55 4.26 -27.27 21.44
CA PHE A 55 5.21 -26.67 22.39
C PHE A 55 4.62 -25.46 23.14
N LEU A 56 3.94 -24.56 22.43
CA LEU A 56 3.32 -23.39 23.03
C LEU A 56 2.10 -23.78 23.89
N ARG A 57 1.38 -24.84 23.53
CA ARG A 57 0.22 -25.34 24.29
C ARG A 57 0.63 -26.10 25.56
N SER A 58 1.78 -26.78 25.55
CA SER A 58 2.32 -27.54 26.69
C SER A 58 3.05 -26.69 27.73
N GLY A 59 3.20 -25.38 27.50
CA GLY A 59 3.91 -24.48 28.43
C GLY A 59 5.43 -24.53 28.26
N ASP A 60 5.90 -24.49 27.01
CA ASP A 60 7.31 -24.52 26.60
C ASP A 60 8.03 -25.88 26.77
N GLU A 61 7.27 -26.98 26.73
CA GLU A 61 7.81 -28.35 26.71
C GLU A 61 7.82 -28.94 25.30
N LEU A 62 8.94 -29.54 24.87
CA LEU A 62 9.04 -30.15 23.55
C LEU A 62 8.08 -31.35 23.41
N PRO A 63 7.37 -31.48 22.28
CA PRO A 63 6.44 -32.58 22.03
C PRO A 63 7.08 -33.96 22.19
N ALA A 64 6.32 -34.91 22.73
CA ALA A 64 6.78 -36.28 22.90
C ALA A 64 7.14 -36.90 21.53
N GLY A 65 8.36 -37.42 21.40
CA GLY A 65 8.85 -38.04 20.17
C GLY A 65 9.64 -37.10 19.24
N LEU A 66 9.52 -35.78 19.39
CA LEU A 66 10.25 -34.81 18.57
C LEU A 66 11.78 -35.00 18.68
N GLU A 67 12.31 -35.15 19.89
CA GLU A 67 13.76 -35.36 20.09
C GLU A 67 14.28 -36.62 19.40
N ALA A 68 13.46 -37.68 19.34
CA ALA A 68 13.83 -38.92 18.66
C ALA A 68 13.89 -38.71 17.14
N GLU A 69 12.90 -38.02 16.56
CA GLU A 69 12.88 -37.69 15.13
C GLU A 69 14.05 -36.76 14.74
N VAL A 70 14.33 -35.73 15.54
CA VAL A 70 15.46 -34.82 15.31
C VAL A 70 16.78 -35.60 15.32
N ARG A 71 16.97 -36.51 16.29
CA ARG A 71 18.17 -37.36 16.36
C ARG A 71 18.30 -38.27 15.14
N ASP A 72 17.20 -38.83 14.64
CA ASP A 72 17.21 -39.69 13.46
C ASP A 72 17.63 -38.93 12.18
N HIS A 73 17.11 -37.71 11.99
CA HIS A 73 17.50 -36.88 10.86
C HIS A 73 18.90 -36.28 10.98
N LEU A 74 19.37 -35.98 12.21
CA LEU A 74 20.77 -35.62 12.44
C LEU A 74 21.72 -36.74 12.04
N ARG A 75 21.42 -37.99 12.41
CA ARG A 75 22.24 -39.15 12.00
C ARG A 75 22.35 -39.28 10.48
N ARG A 76 21.23 -39.10 9.77
CA ARG A 76 21.24 -39.07 8.30
C ARG A 76 22.06 -37.90 7.76
N LEU A 77 22.02 -36.74 8.40
CA LEU A 77 22.82 -35.57 8.02
C LEU A 77 24.32 -35.82 8.21
N GLU A 78 24.70 -36.46 9.32
CA GLU A 78 26.06 -36.90 9.62
C GLU A 78 26.59 -37.87 8.54
N GLU A 79 25.77 -38.87 8.16
CA GLU A 79 26.08 -39.84 7.09
C GLU A 79 26.28 -39.16 5.74
N VAL A 80 25.39 -38.23 5.37
CA VAL A 80 25.46 -37.50 4.09
C VAL A 80 26.69 -36.61 4.00
N ARG A 81 27.11 -36.00 5.11
CA ARG A 81 28.25 -35.08 5.16
C ARG A 81 29.58 -35.75 5.47
N GLY A 82 29.57 -36.96 6.02
CA GLY A 82 30.76 -37.62 6.55
C GLY A 82 31.37 -36.85 7.73
N GLN A 83 30.52 -36.23 8.57
CA GLN A 83 30.90 -35.40 9.71
C GLN A 83 30.06 -35.81 10.93
N GLY A 84 30.59 -35.69 12.15
CA GLY A 84 29.85 -35.98 13.39
C GLY A 84 29.41 -34.72 14.12
N PHE A 85 28.17 -34.66 14.57
CA PHE A 85 27.64 -33.55 15.39
C PHE A 85 28.19 -33.65 16.81
N GLY A 86 29.18 -32.80 17.10
CA GLY A 86 29.98 -32.86 18.33
C GLY A 86 31.23 -33.72 18.26
N ASP A 87 31.65 -34.17 17.08
CA ASP A 87 32.93 -34.87 16.89
C ASP A 87 34.11 -33.86 16.85
N PRO A 88 35.10 -33.95 17.76
CA PRO A 88 36.30 -33.11 17.74
C PRO A 88 37.25 -33.37 16.54
N GLY A 89 37.10 -34.47 15.82
CA GLY A 89 37.89 -34.80 14.63
C GLY A 89 37.31 -34.23 13.35
N ALA A 90 36.02 -34.42 13.11
CA ALA A 90 35.30 -33.93 11.94
C ALA A 90 33.94 -33.30 12.33
N PRO A 91 33.94 -32.09 12.91
CA PRO A 91 32.71 -31.51 13.46
C PRO A 91 31.70 -31.19 12.36
N LEU A 92 30.45 -31.60 12.54
CA LEU A 92 29.30 -31.12 11.78
C LEU A 92 28.75 -29.87 12.48
N LEU A 93 28.63 -28.78 11.74
CA LEU A 93 28.01 -27.55 12.21
C LEU A 93 26.70 -27.32 11.46
N VAL A 94 25.71 -26.79 12.16
CA VAL A 94 24.38 -26.53 11.60
C VAL A 94 23.96 -25.08 11.84
N SER A 95 23.12 -24.55 10.95
CA SER A 95 22.35 -23.33 11.20
C SER A 95 20.93 -23.70 11.62
N VAL A 96 20.38 -22.95 12.57
CA VAL A 96 18.98 -23.03 12.99
C VAL A 96 18.28 -21.76 12.57
N ARG A 97 17.27 -21.89 11.71
CA ARG A 97 16.55 -20.76 11.10
C ARG A 97 15.06 -20.94 11.31
N SER A 98 14.41 -19.87 11.72
CA SER A 98 12.96 -19.76 11.80
C SER A 98 12.30 -19.63 10.42
N GLY A 99 11.03 -20.03 10.32
CA GLY A 99 10.25 -19.92 9.09
C GLY A 99 8.76 -20.13 9.33
N ALA A 100 7.98 -19.06 9.36
CA ALA A 100 6.52 -19.12 9.39
C ALA A 100 5.95 -19.32 7.98
N ALA A 101 4.65 -19.61 7.88
CA ALA A 101 3.96 -19.72 6.60
C ALA A 101 3.95 -18.38 5.84
N ALA A 102 3.68 -17.29 6.56
CA ALA A 102 3.83 -15.91 6.08
C ALA A 102 5.28 -15.41 6.26
N SER A 103 5.74 -14.57 5.33
CA SER A 103 7.05 -13.92 5.45
C SER A 103 7.02 -12.88 6.56
N MET A 104 7.96 -12.95 7.51
CA MET A 104 8.14 -11.96 8.57
C MET A 104 9.61 -11.48 8.59
N PRO A 105 10.02 -10.59 7.66
CA PRO A 105 11.42 -10.18 7.51
C PRO A 105 11.95 -9.47 8.76
N GLY A 106 13.13 -9.88 9.24
CA GLY A 106 13.79 -9.26 10.40
C GLY A 106 13.11 -9.49 11.76
N MET A 107 12.06 -10.32 11.80
CA MET A 107 11.28 -10.57 13.02
C MET A 107 11.68 -11.82 13.77
N MET A 108 12.45 -12.70 13.13
CA MET A 108 12.82 -14.00 13.67
C MET A 108 14.31 -14.26 13.49
N ASP A 109 14.91 -14.81 14.53
CA ASP A 109 16.35 -14.93 14.64
C ASP A 109 16.89 -16.15 13.88
N THR A 110 18.16 -16.04 13.47
CA THR A 110 18.95 -17.12 12.88
C THR A 110 20.11 -17.39 13.80
N ILE A 111 20.51 -18.65 13.96
CA ILE A 111 21.70 -19.05 14.70
C ILE A 111 22.61 -19.79 13.73
N LEU A 112 23.83 -19.32 13.54
CA LEU A 112 24.84 -19.98 12.71
C LEU A 112 25.87 -20.72 13.57
N ASN A 113 26.64 -21.62 12.94
CA ASN A 113 27.76 -22.33 13.57
C ASN A 113 27.41 -23.18 14.81
N LEU A 114 26.14 -23.61 14.95
CA LEU A 114 25.71 -24.42 16.09
C LEU A 114 26.41 -25.79 16.07
N GLY A 115 26.95 -26.18 17.22
CA GLY A 115 27.80 -27.36 17.40
C GLY A 115 29.26 -27.03 17.72
N LEU A 116 29.60 -25.74 17.76
CA LEU A 116 30.90 -25.27 18.27
C LEU A 116 30.96 -25.34 19.80
N ASN A 117 32.08 -25.84 20.29
CA ASN A 117 32.52 -25.82 21.67
C ASN A 117 34.06 -25.79 21.70
N ARG A 118 34.67 -25.82 22.89
CA ARG A 118 36.14 -25.76 23.05
C ARG A 118 36.89 -26.91 22.34
N GLU A 119 36.27 -28.06 22.13
CA GLU A 119 36.90 -29.20 21.46
C GLU A 119 36.66 -29.19 19.94
N THR A 120 35.43 -28.92 19.52
CA THR A 120 35.04 -28.91 18.10
C THR A 120 35.60 -27.71 17.36
N VAL A 121 35.90 -26.59 18.03
CA VAL A 121 36.62 -25.46 17.41
C VAL A 121 38.04 -25.85 16.96
N GLU A 122 38.74 -26.65 17.76
CA GLU A 122 40.08 -27.18 17.40
C GLU A 122 39.99 -28.22 16.29
N GLY A 123 38.90 -29.00 16.26
CA GLY A 123 38.56 -29.87 15.13
C GLY A 123 38.35 -29.09 13.84
N LEU A 124 37.59 -28.00 13.91
CA LEU A 124 37.34 -27.11 12.79
C LEU A 124 38.65 -26.49 12.29
N ALA A 125 39.48 -25.95 13.19
CA ALA A 125 40.78 -25.34 12.90
C ALA A 125 41.72 -26.30 12.15
N ARG A 126 41.84 -27.55 12.63
CA ARG A 126 42.68 -28.57 11.98
C ARG A 126 42.21 -28.92 10.58
N ARG A 127 40.89 -28.97 10.37
CA ARG A 127 40.31 -29.35 9.08
C ARG A 127 40.29 -28.21 8.07
N THR A 128 40.14 -26.97 8.51
CA THR A 128 40.20 -25.79 7.64
C THR A 128 41.64 -25.36 7.37
N GLY A 129 42.59 -25.75 8.22
CA GLY A 129 43.96 -25.24 8.17
C GLY A 129 44.06 -23.77 8.57
N ASP A 130 43.00 -23.22 9.17
CA ASP A 130 42.88 -21.81 9.56
C ASP A 130 42.25 -21.75 10.96
N ARG A 131 43.11 -21.59 11.97
CA ARG A 131 42.70 -21.51 13.38
C ARG A 131 41.97 -20.21 13.68
N ARG A 132 42.42 -19.11 13.07
CA ARG A 132 41.76 -17.81 13.17
C ARG A 132 40.30 -17.88 12.73
N PHE A 133 40.03 -18.51 11.58
CA PHE A 133 38.66 -18.71 11.08
C PHE A 133 37.78 -19.48 12.08
N ALA A 134 38.32 -20.55 12.68
CA ALA A 134 37.56 -21.35 13.64
C ALA A 134 37.21 -20.55 14.90
N LEU A 135 38.15 -19.75 15.41
CA LEU A 135 37.94 -18.84 16.54
C LEU A 135 36.92 -17.73 16.20
N ASP A 136 36.98 -17.17 14.99
CA ASP A 136 35.99 -16.19 14.52
C ASP A 136 34.58 -16.78 14.49
N CYS A 137 34.43 -18.01 13.97
CA CYS A 137 33.15 -18.72 13.97
C CYS A 137 32.66 -19.00 15.40
N HIS A 138 33.58 -19.29 16.34
CA HIS A 138 33.24 -19.57 17.73
C HIS A 138 32.78 -18.32 18.48
N ARG A 139 33.45 -17.18 18.35
CA ARG A 139 32.96 -15.93 18.97
C ARG A 139 31.58 -15.54 18.43
N ARG A 140 31.36 -15.68 17.12
CA ARG A 140 30.08 -15.34 16.47
C ARG A 140 28.98 -16.27 16.97
N PHE A 141 29.26 -17.57 17.06
CA PHE A 141 28.33 -18.52 17.68
C PHE A 141 27.94 -18.11 19.10
N LEU A 142 28.91 -17.77 19.95
CA LEU A 142 28.64 -17.37 21.34
C LEU A 142 27.79 -16.11 21.42
N GLN A 143 28.08 -15.11 20.60
CA GLN A 143 27.28 -13.88 20.53
C GLN A 143 25.84 -14.16 20.11
N MET A 144 25.65 -14.90 19.02
CA MET A 144 24.31 -15.23 18.50
C MET A 144 23.52 -16.14 19.45
N PHE A 145 24.16 -17.17 19.99
CA PHE A 145 23.53 -18.09 20.92
C PHE A 145 23.19 -17.39 22.25
N GLY A 146 24.09 -16.52 22.72
CA GLY A 146 23.88 -15.68 23.90
C GLY A 146 22.68 -14.74 23.75
N ASP A 147 22.59 -14.02 22.63
CA ASP A 147 21.49 -13.08 22.35
C ASP A 147 20.17 -13.79 22.13
N VAL A 148 20.14 -14.74 21.19
CA VAL A 148 18.89 -15.35 20.72
C VAL A 148 18.36 -16.40 21.68
N VAL A 149 19.23 -17.25 22.24
CA VAL A 149 18.80 -18.41 23.04
C VAL A 149 18.80 -18.09 24.53
N LEU A 150 19.81 -17.35 25.00
CA LEU A 150 20.01 -17.07 26.42
C LEU A 150 19.52 -15.67 26.86
N GLY A 151 19.19 -14.79 25.91
CA GLY A 151 18.61 -13.47 26.17
C GLY A 151 19.59 -12.41 26.66
N VAL A 152 20.89 -12.55 26.34
CA VAL A 152 21.93 -11.55 26.66
C VAL A 152 21.96 -10.49 25.56
N ALA A 153 21.73 -9.23 25.90
CA ALA A 153 21.68 -8.15 24.89
C ALA A 153 22.94 -8.10 24.01
N GLY A 154 22.76 -8.15 22.68
CA GLY A 154 23.84 -8.06 21.70
C GLY A 154 24.83 -6.89 21.89
N GLU A 155 24.34 -5.77 22.44
CA GLU A 155 25.12 -4.55 22.74
C GLU A 155 26.28 -4.79 23.72
N GLU A 156 26.13 -5.73 24.65
CA GLU A 156 27.16 -6.09 25.63
C GLU A 156 28.34 -6.81 24.94
N TYR A 157 28.06 -7.72 24.00
CA TYR A 157 29.09 -8.40 23.20
C TYR A 157 29.83 -7.43 22.27
N GLU A 158 29.09 -6.52 21.62
CA GLU A 158 29.68 -5.48 20.77
C GLU A 158 30.58 -4.53 21.56
N SER A 159 30.23 -4.22 22.82
CA SER A 159 31.04 -3.36 23.68
C SER A 159 32.42 -3.98 23.98
N ILE A 160 32.46 -5.28 24.26
CA ILE A 160 33.70 -6.03 24.46
C ILE A 160 34.55 -6.03 23.19
N LEU A 161 33.94 -6.29 22.03
CA LEU A 161 34.65 -6.29 20.75
C LEU A 161 35.21 -4.90 20.41
N ALA A 162 34.43 -3.85 20.62
CA ALA A 162 34.83 -2.46 20.38
C ALA A 162 35.95 -2.00 21.33
N GLU A 163 35.99 -2.51 22.56
CA GLU A 163 37.11 -2.31 23.47
C GLU A 163 38.38 -2.99 22.95
N LYS A 164 38.29 -4.24 22.52
CA LYS A 164 39.43 -4.96 21.94
C LYS A 164 39.99 -4.31 20.68
N LEU A 165 39.12 -3.84 19.79
CA LEU A 165 39.51 -3.12 18.59
C LEU A 165 40.25 -1.82 18.94
N ARG A 166 39.77 -1.06 19.94
CA ARG A 166 40.43 0.16 20.43
C ARG A 166 41.79 -0.15 21.06
N GLU A 167 41.90 -1.20 21.87
CA GLU A 167 43.18 -1.64 22.48
C GLU A 167 44.23 -1.97 21.42
N ARG A 168 43.82 -2.56 20.30
CA ARG A 168 44.70 -2.95 19.20
C ARG A 168 44.90 -1.87 18.15
N GLY A 169 44.19 -0.75 18.23
CA GLY A 169 44.19 0.28 17.18
C GLY A 169 43.69 -0.25 15.83
N ALA A 170 42.88 -1.31 15.85
CA ALA A 170 42.33 -1.96 14.67
C ALA A 170 41.03 -1.25 14.24
N ALA A 171 40.87 -1.04 12.94
CA ALA A 171 39.65 -0.44 12.39
C ALA A 171 38.57 -1.49 12.07
N GLN A 172 38.96 -2.77 11.92
CA GLN A 172 38.09 -3.85 11.47
C GLN A 172 38.41 -5.19 12.15
N ASP A 173 37.41 -6.04 12.38
CA ASP A 173 37.55 -7.38 12.99
C ASP A 173 38.61 -8.26 12.32
N ARG A 174 38.79 -8.11 11.00
CA ARG A 174 39.81 -8.86 10.23
C ARG A 174 41.25 -8.50 10.60
N GLU A 175 41.47 -7.49 11.41
CA GLU A 175 42.80 -7.10 11.89
C GLU A 175 43.14 -7.74 13.24
N LEU A 176 42.15 -8.36 13.91
CA LEU A 176 42.36 -9.11 15.15
C LEU A 176 43.18 -10.38 14.90
N THR A 177 44.15 -10.64 15.78
CA THR A 177 44.99 -11.84 15.73
C THR A 177 44.30 -13.04 16.36
N GLU A 178 44.85 -14.25 16.18
CA GLU A 178 44.34 -15.47 16.83
C GLU A 178 44.27 -15.32 18.37
N SER A 179 45.29 -14.74 18.99
CA SER A 179 45.29 -14.50 20.44
C SER A 179 44.22 -13.50 20.89
N ASP A 180 43.89 -12.53 20.04
CA ASP A 180 42.84 -11.55 20.36
C ASP A 180 41.46 -12.21 20.29
N LEU A 181 41.22 -13.05 19.28
CA LEU A 181 39.96 -13.79 19.14
C LEU A 181 39.76 -14.81 20.28
N GLU A 182 40.83 -15.45 20.76
CA GLU A 182 40.76 -16.32 21.95
C GLU A 182 40.35 -15.53 23.20
N ALA A 183 40.95 -14.35 23.42
CA ALA A 183 40.60 -13.49 24.55
C ALA A 183 39.13 -13.04 24.48
N VAL A 184 38.68 -12.56 23.31
CA VAL A 184 37.29 -12.14 23.10
C VAL A 184 36.32 -13.30 23.32
N THR A 185 36.64 -14.50 22.82
CA THR A 185 35.80 -15.69 23.01
C THR A 185 35.68 -16.07 24.49
N ALA A 186 36.76 -15.96 25.26
CA ALA A 186 36.77 -16.22 26.70
C ALA A 186 35.96 -15.17 27.48
N GLU A 187 36.09 -13.90 27.11
CA GLU A 187 35.32 -12.78 27.67
C GLU A 187 33.82 -12.93 27.37
N PHE A 188 33.44 -13.29 26.14
CA PHE A 188 32.05 -13.58 25.76
C PHE A 188 31.46 -14.74 26.57
N SER A 189 32.24 -15.79 26.78
CA SER A 189 31.81 -16.93 27.59
C SER A 189 31.54 -16.50 29.03
N THR A 190 32.48 -15.73 29.62
CA THR A 190 32.39 -15.24 31.00
C THR A 190 31.21 -14.28 31.18
N LEU A 191 31.01 -13.35 30.24
CA LEU A 191 29.87 -12.43 30.24
C LEU A 191 28.54 -13.20 30.25
N THR A 192 28.43 -14.20 29.37
CA THR A 192 27.22 -15.01 29.24
C THR A 192 26.92 -15.77 30.53
N GLU A 193 27.93 -16.41 31.12
CA GLU A 193 27.80 -17.14 32.39
C GLU A 193 27.44 -16.22 33.57
N GLN A 194 28.00 -15.00 33.62
CA GLN A 194 27.71 -14.02 34.66
C GLN A 194 26.27 -13.49 34.60
N ILE A 195 25.79 -13.13 33.40
CA ILE A 195 24.45 -12.58 33.20
C ILE A 195 23.38 -13.67 33.39
N THR A 196 23.58 -14.82 32.76
CA THR A 196 22.57 -15.90 32.76
C THR A 196 22.61 -16.76 34.04
N ARG A 197 23.72 -16.71 34.79
CA ARG A 197 24.02 -17.58 35.94
C ARG A 197 23.92 -19.07 35.61
N ARG A 198 24.21 -19.42 34.36
CA ARG A 198 24.20 -20.78 33.82
C ARG A 198 25.48 -21.04 33.03
N ASP A 199 25.98 -22.26 33.12
CA ASP A 199 27.11 -22.70 32.29
C ASP A 199 26.68 -22.80 30.82
N LEU A 200 27.58 -22.42 29.92
CA LEU A 200 27.36 -22.60 28.49
C LEU A 200 27.29 -24.10 28.13
N PRO A 201 26.26 -24.56 27.40
CA PRO A 201 26.11 -25.97 27.07
C PRO A 201 27.26 -26.44 26.17
N SER A 202 28.11 -27.32 26.71
CA SER A 202 29.24 -27.92 26.00
C SER A 202 28.80 -29.03 25.03
N ASP A 203 27.66 -29.69 25.28
CA ASP A 203 27.06 -30.69 24.39
C ASP A 203 26.28 -30.00 23.26
N PRO A 204 26.67 -30.17 21.99
CA PRO A 204 25.94 -29.68 20.81
C PRO A 204 24.47 -30.09 20.76
N ARG A 205 24.10 -31.25 21.34
CA ARG A 205 22.70 -31.70 21.35
C ARG A 205 21.83 -30.85 22.27
N HIS A 206 22.38 -30.40 23.40
CA HIS A 206 21.70 -29.43 24.26
C HIS A 206 21.62 -28.07 23.59
N GLN A 207 22.68 -27.60 22.92
CA GLN A 207 22.65 -26.36 22.13
C GLN A 207 21.50 -26.38 21.11
N LEU A 208 21.35 -27.48 20.38
CA LEU A 208 20.30 -27.62 19.37
C LEU A 208 18.89 -27.63 19.99
N ARG A 209 18.70 -28.38 21.08
CA ARG A 209 17.42 -28.43 21.80
C ARG A 209 16.99 -27.04 22.27
N ASP A 210 17.92 -26.32 22.88
CA ASP A 210 17.66 -25.00 23.43
C ASP A 210 17.39 -23.96 22.31
N ALA A 211 18.11 -24.07 21.19
CA ALA A 211 17.86 -23.27 19.98
C ALA A 211 16.47 -23.53 19.37
N ILE A 212 16.02 -24.78 19.28
CA ILE A 212 14.67 -25.12 18.82
C ILE A 212 13.61 -24.48 19.73
N GLY A 213 13.78 -24.62 21.05
CA GLY A 213 12.88 -24.00 22.02
C GLY A 213 12.87 -22.47 21.95
N ALA A 214 14.02 -21.84 21.72
CA ALA A 214 14.12 -20.40 21.56
C ALA A 214 13.38 -19.90 20.31
N VAL A 215 13.51 -20.60 19.17
CA VAL A 215 12.76 -20.25 17.97
C VAL A 215 11.25 -20.39 18.19
N PHE A 216 10.79 -21.44 18.86
CA PHE A 216 9.36 -21.56 19.18
C PHE A 216 8.86 -20.44 20.09
N ARG A 217 9.63 -20.07 21.13
CA ARG A 217 9.31 -18.92 22.00
C ARG A 217 9.28 -17.60 21.23
N SER A 218 10.15 -17.42 20.23
CA SER A 218 10.23 -16.20 19.43
C SER A 218 8.91 -15.85 18.72
N TRP A 219 8.05 -16.84 18.45
CA TRP A 219 6.70 -16.61 17.91
C TRP A 219 5.87 -15.69 18.80
N ASN A 220 6.02 -15.76 20.12
CA ASN A 220 5.24 -14.95 21.07
C ASN A 220 6.02 -13.73 21.60
N ASN A 221 7.13 -13.36 20.97
CA ASN A 221 7.83 -12.13 21.33
C ASN A 221 6.98 -10.90 20.97
N ARG A 222 7.11 -9.84 21.77
CA ARG A 222 6.34 -8.59 21.61
C ARG A 222 6.42 -8.02 20.20
N ARG A 223 7.60 -8.08 19.56
CA ARG A 223 7.81 -7.63 18.18
C ARG A 223 6.99 -8.46 17.19
N ALA A 224 7.02 -9.79 17.31
CA ALA A 224 6.31 -10.71 16.43
C ALA A 224 4.79 -10.56 16.53
N VAL A 225 4.27 -10.44 17.76
CA VAL A 225 2.84 -10.19 18.02
C VAL A 225 2.37 -8.89 17.36
N GLU A 226 3.12 -7.80 17.53
CA GLU A 226 2.77 -6.51 16.92
C GLU A 226 2.82 -6.57 15.39
N TYR A 227 3.84 -7.22 14.82
CA TYR A 227 3.95 -7.38 13.38
C TYR A 227 2.79 -8.19 12.79
N ARG A 228 2.42 -9.30 13.44
CA ARG A 228 1.28 -10.12 13.01
C ARG A 228 -0.02 -9.32 13.04
N ARG A 229 -0.22 -8.53 14.09
CA ARG A 229 -1.38 -7.66 14.21
C ARG A 229 -1.45 -6.61 13.09
N LEU A 230 -0.32 -5.98 12.76
CA LEU A 230 -0.25 -4.98 11.69
C LEU A 230 -0.49 -5.56 10.29
N HIS A 231 -0.17 -6.84 10.08
CA HIS A 231 -0.27 -7.52 8.78
C HIS A 231 -1.40 -8.57 8.73
N GLY A 232 -2.27 -8.64 9.74
CA GLY A 232 -3.41 -9.57 9.79
C GLY A 232 -3.02 -11.06 9.82
N ILE A 233 -1.86 -11.42 10.37
CA ILE A 233 -1.39 -12.81 10.44
C ILE A 233 -2.00 -13.49 11.69
N PRO A 234 -2.61 -14.68 11.57
CA PRO A 234 -3.20 -15.39 12.71
C PRO A 234 -2.19 -15.75 13.80
N ASP A 235 -2.59 -15.63 15.06
CA ASP A 235 -1.75 -15.95 16.22
C ASP A 235 -1.49 -17.46 16.40
N ASP A 236 -2.38 -18.31 15.87
CA ASP A 236 -2.33 -19.77 15.98
C ASP A 236 -1.46 -20.44 14.88
N GLY A 237 -0.91 -19.68 13.94
CA GLY A 237 -0.14 -20.22 12.82
C GLY A 237 1.12 -21.00 13.23
N GLY A 238 1.86 -20.49 14.22
CA GLY A 238 3.16 -21.02 14.67
C GLY A 238 4.31 -20.80 13.67
N THR A 239 5.52 -21.20 14.06
CA THR A 239 6.73 -21.10 13.21
C THR A 239 7.42 -22.45 13.06
N ALA A 240 7.94 -22.75 11.87
CA ALA A 240 8.76 -23.92 11.63
C ALA A 240 10.24 -23.62 11.94
N VAL A 241 11.00 -24.68 12.26
CA VAL A 241 12.44 -24.58 12.53
C VAL A 241 13.20 -25.37 11.46
N THR A 242 14.01 -24.68 10.67
CA THR A 242 14.88 -25.28 9.65
C THR A 242 16.27 -25.46 10.23
N VAL A 243 16.72 -26.71 10.32
CA VAL A 243 18.09 -27.08 10.71
C VAL A 243 18.83 -27.50 9.46
N GLN A 244 19.92 -26.82 9.13
CA GLN A 244 20.64 -27.01 7.86
C GLN A 244 22.14 -27.10 8.10
N ALA A 245 22.84 -27.98 7.38
CA ALA A 245 24.30 -28.06 7.44
C ALA A 245 24.95 -26.73 7.03
N MET A 246 25.95 -26.30 7.79
CA MET A 246 26.71 -25.09 7.51
C MET A 246 27.52 -25.22 6.23
N VAL A 247 27.51 -24.15 5.45
CA VAL A 247 28.42 -23.87 4.34
C VAL A 247 29.08 -22.52 4.63
N PHE A 248 30.37 -22.39 4.33
CA PHE A 248 31.16 -21.24 4.77
C PHE A 248 31.60 -20.37 3.60
N GLY A 249 31.08 -19.14 3.56
CA GLY A 249 31.49 -18.09 2.64
C GLY A 249 32.82 -17.41 3.03
N ASN A 250 33.36 -17.71 4.21
CA ASN A 250 34.52 -17.07 4.84
C ASN A 250 35.75 -17.97 4.99
N ARG A 251 35.88 -19.02 4.16
CA ARG A 251 37.06 -19.94 4.17
C ARG A 251 38.27 -19.43 3.41
N GLY A 252 38.15 -18.28 2.73
CA GLY A 252 39.23 -17.74 1.94
C GLY A 252 38.76 -17.09 0.63
N PRO A 253 39.71 -16.79 -0.28
CA PRO A 253 39.46 -16.01 -1.49
C PRO A 253 38.56 -16.72 -2.52
N GLY A 254 38.40 -18.04 -2.47
CA GLY A 254 37.47 -18.79 -3.33
C GLY A 254 36.07 -18.96 -2.74
N SER A 255 35.77 -18.27 -1.64
CA SER A 255 34.49 -18.34 -0.94
C SER A 255 33.84 -16.96 -0.82
N GLY A 256 32.53 -16.94 -0.67
CA GLY A 256 31.78 -15.75 -0.32
C GLY A 256 30.29 -16.01 -0.21
N THR A 257 29.52 -14.96 0.00
CA THR A 257 28.09 -15.04 0.20
C THR A 257 27.40 -13.84 -0.41
N GLY A 258 26.17 -14.01 -0.87
CA GLY A 258 25.46 -12.94 -1.54
C GLY A 258 23.95 -13.14 -1.57
N VAL A 259 23.28 -12.06 -1.97
CA VAL A 259 21.84 -12.00 -2.21
C VAL A 259 21.64 -11.59 -3.67
N ALA A 260 20.77 -12.31 -4.37
CA ALA A 260 20.52 -12.13 -5.79
C ALA A 260 19.02 -12.12 -6.08
N PHE A 261 18.57 -11.18 -6.88
CA PHE A 261 17.27 -11.14 -7.48
C PHE A 261 17.36 -11.61 -8.93
N THR A 262 16.39 -12.42 -9.38
CA THR A 262 16.35 -12.93 -10.76
C THR A 262 16.14 -11.80 -11.79
N ARG A 263 15.47 -10.72 -11.36
CA ARG A 263 15.26 -9.47 -12.11
C ARG A 263 15.49 -8.28 -11.19
N ASN A 264 15.70 -7.10 -11.76
CA ASN A 264 15.88 -5.88 -10.96
C ASN A 264 14.57 -5.54 -10.18
N PRO A 265 14.59 -5.48 -8.84
CA PRO A 265 13.39 -5.20 -8.04
C PRO A 265 12.91 -3.75 -8.12
N ALA A 266 13.71 -2.83 -8.68
CA ALA A 266 13.37 -1.42 -8.85
C ALA A 266 12.85 -1.09 -10.25
N THR A 267 13.49 -1.61 -11.30
CA THR A 267 13.13 -1.33 -12.71
C THR A 267 12.31 -2.44 -13.36
N GLY A 268 12.47 -3.68 -12.90
CA GLY A 268 11.89 -4.88 -13.51
C GLY A 268 12.74 -5.48 -14.64
N ASP A 269 13.90 -4.90 -14.95
CA ASP A 269 14.78 -5.40 -16.02
C ASP A 269 15.18 -6.86 -15.82
N ARG A 270 15.21 -7.61 -16.93
CA ARG A 270 15.65 -9.02 -16.95
C ARG A 270 17.16 -9.14 -16.84
N ALA A 271 17.70 -8.78 -15.68
CA ALA A 271 19.09 -8.92 -15.32
C ALA A 271 19.21 -9.36 -13.86
N LEU A 272 20.18 -10.24 -13.60
CA LEU A 272 20.48 -10.74 -12.27
C LEU A 272 21.06 -9.59 -11.44
N PHE A 273 20.29 -9.12 -10.46
CA PHE A 273 20.59 -7.94 -9.67
C PHE A 273 20.90 -8.34 -8.24
N GLY A 274 21.92 -7.76 -7.61
CA GLY A 274 22.20 -8.05 -6.23
C GLY A 274 23.64 -7.80 -5.85
N GLU A 275 23.98 -8.33 -4.69
CA GLU A 275 25.18 -7.97 -3.94
C GLU A 275 25.86 -9.21 -3.37
N TYR A 276 27.18 -9.19 -3.35
CA TYR A 276 28.02 -10.28 -2.90
C TYR A 276 29.22 -9.75 -2.10
N LEU A 277 29.60 -10.48 -1.05
CA LEU A 277 30.81 -10.25 -0.29
C LEU A 277 31.73 -11.47 -0.35
N ARG A 278 32.98 -11.20 -0.73
CA ARG A 278 34.06 -12.17 -0.74
C ARG A 278 34.59 -12.40 0.67
N ASN A 279 34.86 -13.66 0.99
CA ASN A 279 35.40 -14.10 2.28
C ASN A 279 34.60 -13.51 3.45
N ALA A 280 33.30 -13.82 3.49
CA ALA A 280 32.32 -13.21 4.41
C ALA A 280 31.19 -14.20 4.74
N GLN A 281 30.46 -13.94 5.83
CA GLN A 281 29.20 -14.63 6.16
C GLN A 281 27.98 -13.74 5.85
N GLY A 282 26.79 -14.35 5.77
CA GLY A 282 25.56 -13.65 5.38
C GLY A 282 25.25 -12.43 6.25
N GLU A 283 25.61 -12.49 7.53
CA GLU A 283 25.49 -11.35 8.47
C GLU A 283 26.28 -10.13 8.03
N ASP A 284 27.48 -10.29 7.46
CA ASP A 284 28.31 -9.17 7.03
C ASP A 284 27.65 -8.41 5.86
N VAL A 285 26.81 -9.09 5.07
CA VAL A 285 26.00 -8.49 4.00
C VAL A 285 24.84 -7.68 4.60
N VAL A 286 24.19 -8.21 5.65
CA VAL A 286 23.04 -7.57 6.31
C VAL A 286 23.46 -6.39 7.18
N ALA A 287 24.56 -6.52 7.93
CA ALA A 287 25.07 -5.50 8.84
C ALA A 287 25.63 -4.27 8.11
N GLY A 288 25.96 -4.38 6.82
CA GLY A 288 26.50 -3.28 6.02
C GLY A 288 27.87 -2.78 6.47
N SER A 289 28.57 -3.56 7.31
CA SER A 289 29.91 -3.23 7.83
C SER A 289 30.97 -3.21 6.72
N ARG A 290 30.71 -3.90 5.61
CA ARG A 290 31.57 -3.96 4.42
C ARG A 290 30.78 -3.52 3.20
N THR A 291 31.40 -2.75 2.31
CA THR A 291 30.79 -2.38 1.03
C THR A 291 30.66 -3.61 0.14
N PRO A 292 29.43 -4.03 -0.21
CA PRO A 292 29.22 -5.19 -1.07
C PRO A 292 29.62 -4.92 -2.53
N CYS A 293 30.05 -5.98 -3.20
CA CYS A 293 30.36 -5.96 -4.63
C CYS A 293 29.13 -6.35 -5.46
N PRO A 294 28.96 -5.80 -6.67
CA PRO A 294 27.84 -6.17 -7.54
C PRO A 294 28.01 -7.59 -8.10
N LEU A 295 26.89 -8.26 -8.43
CA LEU A 295 26.93 -9.60 -9.05
C LEU A 295 27.44 -9.56 -10.50
N ALA A 296 26.90 -8.64 -11.30
CA ALA A 296 27.31 -8.41 -12.68
C ALA A 296 28.12 -7.11 -12.80
N ARG A 297 28.87 -6.96 -13.89
CA ARG A 297 29.65 -5.76 -14.16
C ARG A 297 28.73 -4.55 -14.30
N ASP A 298 28.85 -3.57 -13.40
CA ASP A 298 28.13 -2.29 -13.47
C ASP A 298 29.12 -1.13 -13.55
N PRO A 299 29.17 -0.36 -14.66
CA PRO A 299 30.05 0.80 -14.81
C PRO A 299 29.83 1.88 -13.74
N ARG A 300 28.67 1.90 -13.08
CA ARG A 300 28.26 2.91 -12.10
C ARG A 300 28.64 2.55 -10.66
N ARG A 301 28.99 1.29 -10.37
CA ARG A 301 29.37 0.84 -9.03
C ARG A 301 30.87 0.50 -8.99
N PRO A 302 31.66 1.10 -8.08
CA PRO A 302 33.06 0.75 -7.91
C PRO A 302 33.21 -0.64 -7.29
N GLY A 303 34.04 -1.51 -7.87
CA GLY A 303 34.35 -2.85 -7.35
C GLY A 303 34.38 -3.92 -8.44
N GLU A 304 35.17 -4.97 -8.25
CA GLU A 304 35.17 -6.16 -9.12
C GLU A 304 33.90 -6.99 -8.87
N SER A 305 33.21 -7.38 -9.92
CA SER A 305 31.95 -8.12 -9.84
C SER A 305 32.15 -9.63 -9.62
N LEU A 306 31.13 -10.34 -9.13
CA LEU A 306 31.15 -11.82 -9.06
C LEU A 306 31.40 -12.43 -10.45
N GLN A 307 30.85 -11.82 -11.51
CA GLN A 307 31.07 -12.21 -12.90
C GLN A 307 32.55 -12.17 -13.31
N GLU A 308 33.33 -11.23 -12.79
CA GLU A 308 34.77 -11.08 -13.11
C GLU A 308 35.64 -11.97 -12.23
N GLN A 309 35.27 -12.13 -10.95
CA GLN A 309 36.06 -12.89 -9.98
C GLN A 309 35.84 -14.41 -10.05
N MET A 310 34.60 -14.85 -10.27
CA MET A 310 34.19 -16.26 -10.28
C MET A 310 33.19 -16.54 -11.43
N PRO A 311 33.66 -16.53 -12.70
CA PRO A 311 32.78 -16.60 -13.86
C PRO A 311 32.04 -17.93 -14.02
N GLU A 312 32.59 -19.05 -13.53
CA GLU A 312 31.93 -20.35 -13.50
C GLU A 312 30.72 -20.33 -12.57
N THR A 313 30.92 -19.84 -11.34
CA THR A 313 29.88 -19.74 -10.31
C THR A 313 28.77 -18.79 -10.73
N PHE A 314 29.11 -17.66 -11.37
CA PHE A 314 28.11 -16.73 -11.90
C PHE A 314 27.25 -17.38 -13.01
N ARG A 315 27.87 -18.16 -13.91
CA ARG A 315 27.13 -18.90 -14.95
C ARG A 315 26.19 -19.94 -14.35
N GLU A 316 26.65 -20.67 -13.32
CA GLU A 316 25.83 -21.65 -12.59
C GLU A 316 24.66 -20.97 -11.88
N LEU A 317 24.91 -19.87 -11.15
CA LEU A 317 23.88 -19.09 -10.46
C LEU A 317 22.82 -18.56 -11.44
N ARG A 318 23.23 -18.03 -12.59
CA ARG A 318 22.30 -17.56 -13.62
C ARG A 318 21.41 -18.68 -14.16
N GLY A 319 22.00 -19.84 -14.46
CA GLY A 319 21.24 -21.00 -14.95
C GLY A 319 20.24 -21.53 -13.90
N ILE A 320 20.61 -21.51 -12.62
CA ILE A 320 19.69 -21.88 -11.53
C ILE A 320 18.59 -20.83 -11.37
N ALA A 321 18.92 -19.53 -11.42
CA ALA A 321 17.96 -18.43 -11.32
C ALA A 321 16.88 -18.51 -12.41
N GLU A 322 17.27 -18.76 -13.67
CA GLU A 322 16.34 -18.93 -14.79
C GLU A 322 15.40 -20.13 -14.60
N ARG A 323 15.95 -21.27 -14.15
CA ARG A 323 15.15 -22.48 -13.86
C ARG A 323 14.16 -22.24 -12.72
N LEU A 324 14.59 -21.55 -11.66
CA LEU A 324 13.76 -21.23 -10.52
C LEU A 324 12.66 -20.23 -10.89
N GLU A 325 12.97 -19.18 -11.66
CA GLU A 325 11.99 -18.21 -12.14
C GLU A 325 10.91 -18.88 -13.00
N GLY A 326 11.30 -19.80 -13.89
CA GLY A 326 10.36 -20.59 -14.69
C GLY A 326 9.48 -21.53 -13.86
N HIS A 327 10.02 -22.15 -12.81
CA HIS A 327 9.28 -23.07 -11.95
C HIS A 327 8.31 -22.35 -11.00
N PHE A 328 8.79 -21.30 -10.31
CA PHE A 328 7.97 -20.51 -9.39
C PHE A 328 7.07 -19.50 -10.11
N ARG A 329 7.30 -19.29 -11.42
CA ARG A 329 6.56 -18.39 -12.31
C ARG A 329 6.47 -16.97 -11.75
N ASP A 330 7.58 -16.48 -11.20
CA ASP A 330 7.70 -15.17 -10.57
C ASP A 330 9.18 -14.78 -10.35
N MET A 331 9.45 -13.49 -10.14
CA MET A 331 10.77 -13.00 -9.74
C MET A 331 11.09 -13.44 -8.31
N LEU A 332 12.31 -13.94 -8.13
CA LEU A 332 12.78 -14.49 -6.86
C LEU A 332 13.92 -13.68 -6.26
N ASP A 333 13.92 -13.64 -4.93
CA ASP A 333 15.02 -13.25 -4.05
C ASP A 333 15.73 -14.52 -3.58
N LEU A 334 17.02 -14.62 -3.88
CA LEU A 334 17.88 -15.78 -3.69
C LEU A 334 19.01 -15.44 -2.73
N GLU A 335 19.19 -16.25 -1.69
CA GLU A 335 20.38 -16.19 -0.83
C GLU A 335 21.30 -17.34 -1.22
N PHE A 336 22.58 -17.05 -1.45
CA PHE A 336 23.56 -18.05 -1.85
C PHE A 336 24.89 -17.89 -1.13
N THR A 337 25.61 -19.01 -0.99
CA THR A 337 26.96 -19.07 -0.46
C THR A 337 27.82 -19.91 -1.39
N VAL A 338 29.04 -19.46 -1.60
CA VAL A 338 30.07 -20.14 -2.37
C VAL A 338 31.13 -20.62 -1.40
N GLU A 339 31.34 -21.93 -1.35
CA GLU A 339 32.35 -22.56 -0.51
C GLU A 339 33.39 -23.21 -1.41
N GLU A 340 34.61 -22.66 -1.43
CA GLU A 340 35.74 -23.18 -2.22
C GLU A 340 35.38 -23.44 -3.70
N GLY A 341 34.66 -22.49 -4.31
CA GLY A 341 34.21 -22.57 -5.71
C GLY A 341 32.91 -23.34 -5.95
N ARG A 342 32.30 -23.97 -4.93
CA ARG A 342 31.01 -24.67 -5.06
C ARG A 342 29.86 -23.79 -4.61
N LEU A 343 28.85 -23.63 -5.48
CA LEU A 343 27.67 -22.83 -5.20
C LEU A 343 26.65 -23.61 -4.37
N PHE A 344 26.10 -22.97 -3.34
CA PHE A 344 24.98 -23.46 -2.55
C PHE A 344 23.89 -22.38 -2.46
N LEU A 345 22.64 -22.75 -2.73
CA LEU A 345 21.49 -21.88 -2.43
C LEU A 345 20.95 -22.19 -1.03
N LEU A 346 20.83 -21.14 -0.24
CA LEU A 346 20.34 -21.17 1.13
C LEU A 346 18.85 -20.85 1.23
N GLN A 347 18.34 -20.03 0.31
CA GLN A 347 16.95 -19.61 0.31
C GLN A 347 16.54 -19.15 -1.09
N ALA A 348 15.29 -19.40 -1.43
CA ALA A 348 14.60 -18.74 -2.52
C ALA A 348 13.21 -18.33 -2.01
N ARG A 349 12.80 -17.10 -2.28
CA ARG A 349 11.45 -16.60 -1.99
C ARG A 349 11.02 -15.63 -3.09
N ARG A 350 9.74 -15.28 -3.13
CA ARG A 350 9.29 -14.20 -4.01
C ARG A 350 9.95 -12.90 -3.59
N GLY A 351 10.55 -12.19 -4.55
CA GLY A 351 11.22 -10.93 -4.26
C GLY A 351 10.23 -9.78 -4.12
N GLU A 352 10.41 -8.97 -3.07
CA GLU A 352 9.76 -7.67 -2.92
C GLU A 352 10.22 -6.73 -4.04
N ARG A 353 9.33 -5.87 -4.51
CA ARG A 353 9.55 -5.07 -5.72
C ARG A 353 8.71 -3.80 -5.72
N THR A 354 9.16 -2.80 -6.48
CA THR A 354 8.40 -1.57 -6.74
C THR A 354 7.21 -1.84 -7.65
N GLY A 355 6.24 -0.93 -7.70
CA GLY A 355 5.11 -1.09 -8.62
C GLY A 355 5.50 -1.04 -10.10
N LEU A 356 6.54 -0.28 -10.42
CA LEU A 356 7.16 -0.27 -11.75
C LEU A 356 7.70 -1.65 -12.12
N ALA A 357 8.51 -2.24 -11.24
CA ALA A 357 9.09 -3.55 -11.45
C ALA A 357 8.02 -4.65 -11.50
N ALA A 358 7.00 -4.59 -10.64
CA ALA A 358 5.89 -5.55 -10.66
C ALA A 358 5.20 -5.60 -12.03
N LEU A 359 4.86 -4.43 -12.57
CA LEU A 359 4.23 -4.30 -13.89
C LEU A 359 5.12 -4.85 -15.00
N GLN A 360 6.39 -4.42 -15.05
CA GLN A 360 7.33 -4.82 -16.08
C GLN A 360 7.59 -6.34 -16.04
N ILE A 361 7.79 -6.89 -14.86
CA ILE A 361 8.02 -8.33 -14.65
C ILE A 361 6.79 -9.15 -15.09
N ALA A 362 5.58 -8.74 -14.67
CA ALA A 362 4.35 -9.43 -15.05
C ALA A 362 4.12 -9.38 -16.57
N HIS A 363 4.36 -8.23 -17.19
CA HIS A 363 4.29 -8.06 -18.64
C HIS A 363 5.31 -8.96 -19.37
N ASP A 364 6.57 -8.97 -18.93
CA ASP A 364 7.63 -9.72 -19.58
C ASP A 364 7.45 -11.23 -19.43
N LEU A 365 7.05 -11.71 -18.25
CA LEU A 365 6.73 -13.13 -18.02
C LEU A 365 5.54 -13.59 -18.87
N ALA A 366 4.54 -12.72 -19.10
CA ALA A 366 3.43 -13.02 -19.99
C ALA A 366 3.87 -13.07 -21.46
N ARG A 367 4.71 -12.12 -21.89
CA ARG A 367 5.28 -12.09 -23.24
C ARG A 367 6.18 -13.29 -23.53
N GLU A 368 6.90 -13.77 -22.52
CA GLU A 368 7.75 -14.97 -22.58
C GLU A 368 6.94 -16.28 -22.58
N GLY A 369 5.62 -16.22 -22.40
CA GLY A 369 4.75 -17.40 -22.30
C GLY A 369 4.90 -18.17 -20.98
N VAL A 370 5.56 -17.58 -19.98
CA VAL A 370 5.70 -18.16 -18.64
C VAL A 370 4.42 -17.97 -17.83
N LEU A 371 3.69 -16.87 -18.05
CA LEU A 371 2.40 -16.58 -17.42
C LEU A 371 1.32 -16.39 -18.48
N GLU A 372 0.11 -16.88 -18.20
CA GLU A 372 -1.07 -16.45 -18.95
C GLU A 372 -1.45 -15.02 -18.55
N PRO A 373 -2.06 -14.20 -19.42
CA PRO A 373 -2.47 -12.84 -19.09
C PRO A 373 -3.31 -12.73 -17.81
N ARG A 374 -4.17 -13.72 -17.55
CA ARG A 374 -4.97 -13.81 -16.31
C ARG A 374 -4.11 -14.00 -15.07
N GLU A 375 -3.07 -14.82 -15.15
CA GLU A 375 -2.16 -15.04 -14.03
C GLU A 375 -1.27 -13.82 -13.80
N ALA A 376 -0.86 -13.12 -14.86
CA ALA A 376 -0.07 -11.89 -14.77
C ALA A 376 -0.81 -10.78 -14.01
N ILE A 377 -2.12 -10.65 -14.23
CA ILE A 377 -3.00 -9.71 -13.50
C ILE A 377 -2.96 -9.96 -11.98
N LEU A 378 -2.94 -11.23 -11.56
CA LEU A 378 -2.88 -11.62 -10.14
C LEU A 378 -1.50 -11.41 -9.50
N ARG A 379 -0.45 -11.08 -10.28
CA ARG A 379 0.90 -10.84 -9.75
C ARG A 379 1.19 -9.39 -9.37
N VAL A 380 0.33 -8.46 -9.79
CA VAL A 380 0.50 -7.03 -9.50
C VAL A 380 -0.56 -6.60 -8.51
N GLU A 381 -0.14 -6.08 -7.36
CA GLU A 381 -1.08 -5.55 -6.38
C GLU A 381 -1.66 -4.20 -6.85
N PRO A 382 -2.96 -3.93 -6.68
CA PRO A 382 -3.57 -2.72 -7.25
C PRO A 382 -2.95 -1.41 -6.76
N GLU A 383 -2.53 -1.33 -5.51
CA GLU A 383 -1.88 -0.15 -4.91
C GLU A 383 -0.53 0.16 -5.58
N GLN A 384 0.14 -0.85 -6.13
CA GLN A 384 1.42 -0.67 -6.81
C GLN A 384 1.29 0.16 -8.09
N LEU A 385 0.12 0.16 -8.75
CA LEU A 385 -0.12 0.97 -9.94
C LEU A 385 -0.13 2.48 -9.67
N LEU A 386 -0.48 2.92 -8.44
CA LEU A 386 -0.39 4.34 -8.07
C LEU A 386 1.04 4.86 -8.20
N GLN A 387 2.02 4.06 -7.76
CA GLN A 387 3.43 4.43 -7.81
C GLN A 387 3.90 4.67 -9.25
N VAL A 388 3.29 3.98 -10.22
CA VAL A 388 3.62 4.12 -11.65
C VAL A 388 3.08 5.44 -12.21
N LEU A 389 1.99 5.98 -11.66
CA LEU A 389 1.35 7.22 -12.13
C LEU A 389 1.86 8.47 -11.40
N SER A 390 2.40 8.31 -10.21
CA SER A 390 2.94 9.40 -9.39
C SER A 390 4.33 9.86 -9.85
N PRO A 391 4.69 11.14 -9.68
CA PRO A 391 6.08 11.59 -9.79
C PRO A 391 6.96 10.92 -8.74
N VAL A 392 8.24 10.69 -9.04
CA VAL A 392 9.20 10.03 -8.12
C VAL A 392 10.49 10.83 -8.00
N PHE A 393 11.22 10.65 -6.90
CA PHE A 393 12.60 11.12 -6.81
C PHE A 393 13.53 10.21 -7.64
N PRO A 394 14.56 10.77 -8.30
CA PRO A 394 15.60 9.97 -8.92
C PRO A 394 16.24 8.98 -7.95
N GLU A 395 16.70 7.84 -8.48
CA GLU A 395 17.36 6.80 -7.68
C GLU A 395 18.58 7.38 -6.92
N GLY A 396 18.66 7.08 -5.62
CA GLY A 396 19.77 7.51 -4.76
C GLY A 396 19.67 8.94 -4.19
N GLU A 397 18.83 9.83 -4.73
CA GLU A 397 18.67 11.21 -4.20
C GLU A 397 18.05 11.20 -2.80
N ARG A 398 17.04 10.35 -2.56
CA ARG A 398 16.47 10.16 -1.22
C ARG A 398 17.52 9.69 -0.23
N SER A 399 18.26 8.63 -0.56
CA SER A 399 19.32 8.09 0.31
C SER A 399 20.46 9.08 0.53
N ARG A 400 20.73 9.95 -0.44
CA ARG A 400 21.68 11.07 -0.30
C ARG A 400 21.16 12.13 0.67
N ALA A 401 19.91 12.56 0.50
CA ALA A 401 19.28 13.56 1.39
C ALA A 401 19.21 13.07 2.84
N VAL A 402 18.94 11.78 3.05
CA VAL A 402 18.96 11.16 4.39
C VAL A 402 20.39 11.18 4.97
N ARG A 403 21.40 10.77 4.19
CA ARG A 403 22.82 10.80 4.63
C ARG A 403 23.33 12.20 4.96
N GLU A 404 22.84 13.22 4.24
CA GLU A 404 23.19 14.62 4.47
C GLU A 404 22.38 15.27 5.61
N GLY A 405 21.53 14.51 6.32
CA GLY A 405 20.75 15.03 7.45
C GLY A 405 19.67 16.03 7.03
N ARG A 406 19.23 16.01 5.75
CA ARG A 406 18.19 16.91 5.22
C ARG A 406 16.77 16.45 5.57
N ARG A 407 16.59 15.25 6.12
CA ARG A 407 15.28 14.77 6.59
C ARG A 407 14.88 15.51 7.86
N LEU A 408 13.78 16.24 7.80
CA LEU A 408 13.29 17.08 8.90
C LEU A 408 12.29 16.35 9.80
N ALA A 409 11.35 15.63 9.20
CA ALA A 409 10.23 15.02 9.90
C ALA A 409 9.67 13.82 9.11
N ARG A 410 8.78 13.06 9.76
CA ARG A 410 8.00 12.00 9.13
C ARG A 410 6.54 12.08 9.59
N GLY A 411 5.63 12.14 8.64
CA GLY A 411 4.18 12.04 8.85
C GLY A 411 3.62 10.72 8.32
N LEU A 412 2.30 10.65 8.23
CA LEU A 412 1.58 9.54 7.62
C LEU A 412 1.54 9.71 6.09
N PRO A 413 1.87 8.66 5.32
CA PRO A 413 1.75 8.69 3.86
C PRO A 413 0.27 8.70 3.46
N ALA A 414 -0.22 9.82 2.93
CA ALA A 414 -1.62 9.98 2.55
C ALA A 414 -1.84 9.96 1.03
N GLY A 415 -0.95 10.60 0.26
CA GLY A 415 -0.98 10.64 -1.20
C GLY A 415 0.40 10.26 -1.76
N PRO A 416 0.53 9.19 -2.56
CA PRO A 416 1.82 8.69 -3.02
C PRO A 416 2.52 9.64 -3.99
N GLY A 417 3.85 9.48 -4.11
CA GLY A 417 4.70 10.25 -5.02
C GLY A 417 5.65 11.22 -4.34
N ALA A 418 6.40 11.94 -5.16
CA ALA A 418 7.38 12.93 -4.78
C ALA A 418 6.94 14.32 -5.22
N ALA A 419 6.96 15.29 -4.31
CA ALA A 419 6.68 16.69 -4.62
C ALA A 419 7.76 17.59 -4.05
N SER A 420 8.20 18.57 -4.84
CA SER A 420 9.19 19.56 -4.42
C SER A 420 8.74 20.94 -4.85
N GLY A 421 8.86 21.92 -3.95
CA GLY A 421 8.38 23.26 -4.20
C GLY A 421 8.66 24.24 -3.08
N ARG A 422 8.14 25.46 -3.26
CA ARG A 422 8.16 26.56 -2.30
C ARG A 422 7.09 26.35 -1.25
N LEU A 423 7.46 26.47 0.01
CA LEU A 423 6.55 26.38 1.14
C LEU A 423 5.52 27.51 1.07
N ALA A 424 4.23 27.16 1.03
CA ALA A 424 3.09 28.07 1.04
C ALA A 424 2.27 27.84 2.31
N LEU A 425 1.97 28.91 3.07
CA LEU A 425 1.25 28.81 4.34
C LEU A 425 -0.24 29.16 4.24
N SER A 426 -0.67 29.64 3.08
CA SER A 426 -2.07 29.89 2.74
C SER A 426 -2.41 29.40 1.32
N ALA A 427 -3.70 29.20 1.06
CA ALA A 427 -4.19 28.82 -0.26
C ALA A 427 -3.86 29.87 -1.33
N GLU A 428 -3.96 31.16 -0.98
CA GLU A 428 -3.61 32.28 -1.86
C GLU A 428 -2.11 32.31 -2.17
N ALA A 429 -1.26 31.98 -1.19
CA ALA A 429 0.18 31.87 -1.40
C ALA A 429 0.52 30.76 -2.39
N ALA A 430 -0.15 29.59 -2.29
CA ALA A 430 0.03 28.49 -3.23
C ALA A 430 -0.37 28.89 -4.67
N VAL A 431 -1.53 29.55 -4.85
CA VAL A 431 -1.97 30.08 -6.14
C VAL A 431 -1.01 31.13 -6.69
N ARG A 432 -0.49 32.02 -5.82
CA ARG A 432 0.47 33.06 -6.21
C ARG A 432 1.79 32.47 -6.71
N PHE A 433 2.30 31.42 -6.06
CA PHE A 433 3.52 30.73 -6.52
C PHE A 433 3.28 30.02 -7.86
N GLN A 434 2.15 29.32 -8.00
CA GLN A 434 1.79 28.68 -9.27
C GLN A 434 1.65 29.69 -10.41
N GLY A 435 1.04 30.86 -10.16
CA GLY A 435 0.89 31.96 -11.13
C GLY A 435 2.23 32.56 -11.58
N ARG A 436 3.32 32.34 -10.83
CA ARG A 436 4.70 32.68 -11.22
C ARG A 436 5.44 31.54 -11.92
N GLY A 437 4.79 30.39 -12.10
CA GLY A 437 5.40 29.17 -12.63
C GLY A 437 6.24 28.38 -11.63
N GLU A 438 6.13 28.69 -10.32
CA GLU A 438 6.85 27.98 -9.26
C GLU A 438 5.96 26.88 -8.64
N ALA A 439 6.52 25.69 -8.43
CA ALA A 439 5.83 24.63 -7.69
C ALA A 439 5.70 25.01 -6.20
N ALA A 440 4.53 24.76 -5.60
CA ALA A 440 4.25 25.10 -4.20
C ALA A 440 3.99 23.85 -3.34
N ILE A 441 4.39 23.87 -2.08
CA ILE A 441 4.03 22.90 -1.06
C ILE A 441 3.13 23.59 -0.03
N LEU A 442 1.84 23.22 0.00
CA LEU A 442 0.89 23.82 0.94
C LEU A 442 1.03 23.17 2.31
N ALA A 443 1.46 23.94 3.30
CA ALA A 443 1.57 23.51 4.69
C ALA A 443 0.50 24.15 5.56
N ARG A 444 -0.36 23.34 6.18
CA ARG A 444 -1.48 23.81 7.01
C ARG A 444 -1.59 23.00 8.31
N PRO A 445 -2.16 23.54 9.39
CA PRO A 445 -2.51 22.72 10.55
C PRO A 445 -3.47 21.59 10.15
N GLU A 446 -4.52 21.98 9.44
CA GLU A 446 -5.56 21.18 8.83
C GLU A 446 -6.08 21.94 7.60
N THR A 447 -6.62 21.24 6.61
CA THR A 447 -7.22 21.86 5.42
C THR A 447 -8.73 21.92 5.56
N SER A 448 -9.35 23.00 5.11
CA SER A 448 -10.81 23.14 4.99
C SER A 448 -11.26 23.17 3.52
N PRO A 449 -12.58 23.14 3.23
CA PRO A 449 -13.10 23.30 1.87
C PRO A 449 -12.67 24.63 1.20
N GLU A 450 -12.39 25.67 1.97
CA GLU A 450 -11.89 26.96 1.46
C GLU A 450 -10.46 26.84 0.90
N ASP A 451 -9.68 25.85 1.36
CA ASP A 451 -8.30 25.61 0.94
C ASP A 451 -8.20 24.85 -0.41
N ILE A 452 -9.32 24.37 -0.98
CA ILE A 452 -9.36 23.52 -2.19
C ILE A 452 -8.61 24.16 -3.37
N VAL A 453 -8.78 25.46 -3.59
CA VAL A 453 -8.12 26.19 -4.69
C VAL A 453 -6.60 26.17 -4.50
N GLY A 454 -6.13 26.32 -3.26
CA GLY A 454 -4.72 26.22 -2.91
C GLY A 454 -4.17 24.79 -3.01
N MET A 455 -4.96 23.80 -2.63
CA MET A 455 -4.61 22.37 -2.74
C MET A 455 -4.45 21.94 -4.20
N GLN A 456 -5.31 22.43 -5.10
CA GLN A 456 -5.19 22.20 -6.54
C GLN A 456 -3.92 22.84 -7.12
N ALA A 457 -3.62 24.06 -6.68
CA ALA A 457 -2.44 24.82 -7.11
C ALA A 457 -1.11 24.21 -6.61
N ALA A 458 -1.11 23.60 -5.43
CA ALA A 458 0.09 23.02 -4.82
C ALA A 458 0.54 21.73 -5.53
N ALA A 459 1.86 21.51 -5.59
CA ALA A 459 2.48 20.27 -6.03
C ALA A 459 2.37 19.16 -4.97
N GLY A 460 2.40 19.53 -3.68
CA GLY A 460 2.21 18.62 -2.56
C GLY A 460 1.61 19.31 -1.35
N ILE A 461 1.02 18.52 -0.45
CA ILE A 461 0.29 19.00 0.73
C ILE A 461 0.89 18.38 1.99
N LEU A 462 1.16 19.21 2.98
CA LEU A 462 1.69 18.81 4.29
C LEU A 462 0.76 19.30 5.40
N THR A 463 0.28 18.41 6.27
CA THR A 463 -0.51 18.81 7.44
C THR A 463 0.07 18.33 8.76
N SER A 464 -0.12 19.13 9.82
CA SER A 464 0.33 18.74 11.16
C SER A 464 -0.65 17.79 11.84
N ARG A 465 -1.94 17.96 11.55
CA ARG A 465 -3.04 17.11 12.04
C ARG A 465 -3.73 16.39 10.88
N GLY A 466 -4.51 15.38 11.24
CA GLY A 466 -5.28 14.57 10.29
C GLY A 466 -4.66 13.20 10.03
N GLY A 467 -5.51 12.18 9.95
CA GLY A 467 -5.14 10.83 9.53
C GLY A 467 -5.19 10.65 8.02
N VAL A 468 -4.92 9.43 7.54
CA VAL A 468 -5.05 9.05 6.13
C VAL A 468 -6.48 9.17 5.59
N THR A 469 -7.48 9.42 6.44
CA THR A 469 -8.89 9.69 6.08
C THR A 469 -9.30 11.16 6.22
N SER A 470 -8.38 12.04 6.61
CA SER A 470 -8.65 13.48 6.74
C SER A 470 -9.03 14.15 5.42
N HIS A 471 -9.69 15.32 5.49
CA HIS A 471 -10.02 16.14 4.32
C HIS A 471 -8.82 16.33 3.38
N ALA A 472 -7.64 16.65 3.93
CA ALA A 472 -6.40 16.80 3.17
C ALA A 472 -6.04 15.52 2.40
N ALA A 473 -6.05 14.37 3.08
CA ALA A 473 -5.69 13.09 2.49
C ALA A 473 -6.65 12.65 1.38
N VAL A 474 -7.95 12.81 1.62
CA VAL A 474 -9.02 12.40 0.69
C VAL A 474 -8.98 13.24 -0.58
N VAL A 475 -8.92 14.57 -0.42
CA VAL A 475 -8.87 15.50 -1.54
C VAL A 475 -7.56 15.34 -2.31
N ALA A 476 -6.41 15.19 -1.63
CA ALA A 476 -5.13 14.97 -2.28
C ALA A 476 -5.09 13.67 -3.10
N ARG A 477 -5.61 12.56 -2.56
CA ARG A 477 -5.76 11.30 -3.31
C ARG A 477 -6.71 11.45 -4.49
N GLY A 478 -7.81 12.18 -4.31
CA GLY A 478 -8.73 12.52 -5.39
C GLY A 478 -8.05 13.22 -6.56
N MET A 479 -7.13 14.13 -6.24
CA MET A 479 -6.38 14.96 -7.19
C MET A 479 -5.04 14.34 -7.65
N GLY A 480 -4.66 13.16 -7.15
CA GLY A 480 -3.37 12.54 -7.46
C GLY A 480 -2.16 13.34 -6.96
N LYS A 481 -2.32 14.13 -5.88
CA LYS A 481 -1.27 14.98 -5.31
C LYS A 481 -0.52 14.24 -4.20
N THR A 482 0.78 14.49 -4.13
CA THR A 482 1.61 13.99 -3.03
C THR A 482 1.17 14.62 -1.71
N CYS A 483 0.89 13.80 -0.71
CA CYS A 483 0.37 14.30 0.56
C CYS A 483 0.95 13.54 1.76
N VAL A 484 1.40 14.30 2.75
CA VAL A 484 1.86 13.81 4.05
C VAL A 484 0.99 14.49 5.12
N VAL A 485 0.28 13.68 5.90
CA VAL A 485 -0.65 14.18 6.93
C VAL A 485 -0.21 13.75 8.31
N GLY A 486 -0.70 14.43 9.35
CA GLY A 486 -0.43 14.03 10.73
C GLY A 486 1.05 14.13 11.10
N CYS A 487 1.79 15.06 10.49
CA CYS A 487 3.17 15.33 10.84
C CYS A 487 3.21 16.11 12.16
N GLY A 488 3.20 15.40 13.30
CA GLY A 488 3.17 16.01 14.64
C GLY A 488 4.33 16.97 14.93
N ASP A 489 5.45 16.82 14.20
CA ASP A 489 6.61 17.69 14.27
C ASP A 489 6.42 19.04 13.54
N LEU A 490 5.33 19.21 12.79
CA LEU A 490 4.97 20.46 12.13
C LEU A 490 4.16 21.35 13.08
N ARG A 491 4.67 22.55 13.35
CA ARG A 491 3.95 23.62 14.05
C ARG A 491 3.84 24.84 13.15
N VAL A 492 2.62 25.21 12.79
CA VAL A 492 2.32 26.42 12.01
C VAL A 492 2.00 27.55 12.98
N ASP A 493 2.69 28.68 12.84
CA ASP A 493 2.50 29.85 13.71
C ASP A 493 1.16 30.55 13.39
N PRO A 494 0.36 31.00 14.38
CA PRO A 494 -0.97 31.58 14.15
C PRO A 494 -0.99 32.84 13.27
N GLY A 495 0.17 33.51 13.11
CA GLY A 495 0.34 34.68 12.25
C GLY A 495 0.73 34.37 10.79
N GLY A 496 0.89 33.08 10.41
CA GLY A 496 1.02 32.65 9.02
C GLY A 496 2.35 32.96 8.30
N ALA A 497 3.40 33.39 9.01
CA ALA A 497 4.68 33.76 8.38
C ALA A 497 5.79 32.69 8.51
N ARG A 498 5.67 31.75 9.47
CA ARG A 498 6.72 30.76 9.79
C ARG A 498 6.11 29.42 10.18
N VAL A 499 6.87 28.36 9.92
CA VAL A 499 6.57 26.99 10.35
C VAL A 499 7.80 26.38 10.98
N THR A 500 7.59 25.63 12.05
CA THR A 500 8.63 24.85 12.70
C THR A 500 8.43 23.38 12.33
N LEU A 501 9.47 22.73 11.80
CA LEU A 501 9.51 21.31 11.47
C LEU A 501 10.67 20.67 12.25
N GLY A 502 10.33 19.91 13.29
CA GLY A 502 11.32 19.39 14.23
C GLY A 502 12.03 20.52 14.96
N GLU A 503 13.36 20.61 14.82
CA GLU A 503 14.18 21.67 15.43
C GLU A 503 14.38 22.90 14.53
N ARG A 504 13.91 22.87 13.27
CA ARG A 504 14.18 23.94 12.29
C ARG A 504 12.97 24.84 12.04
N CYS A 505 13.23 26.14 11.90
CA CYS A 505 12.23 27.14 11.56
C CYS A 505 12.36 27.55 10.08
N LEU A 506 11.30 27.36 9.31
CA LEU A 506 11.18 27.68 7.89
C LEU A 506 10.22 28.85 7.69
N GLN A 507 10.43 29.61 6.62
CA GLN A 507 9.60 30.74 6.21
C GLN A 507 8.84 30.41 4.92
N GLU A 508 7.77 31.16 4.66
CA GLU A 508 7.07 31.10 3.37
C GLU A 508 8.05 31.38 2.21
N GLY A 509 8.07 30.49 1.21
CA GLY A 509 9.02 30.54 0.09
C GLY A 509 10.29 29.69 0.26
N ASP A 510 10.53 29.10 1.43
CA ASP A 510 11.63 28.15 1.58
C ASP A 510 11.36 26.88 0.75
N ALA A 511 12.42 26.25 0.24
CA ALA A 511 12.29 25.04 -0.55
C ALA A 511 12.07 23.82 0.36
N LEU A 512 11.04 23.05 0.06
CA LEU A 512 10.68 21.83 0.77
C LEU A 512 10.36 20.72 -0.21
N SER A 513 10.69 19.48 0.16
CA SER A 513 10.38 18.29 -0.63
C SER A 513 9.69 17.24 0.22
N LEU A 514 8.70 16.57 -0.35
CA LEU A 514 7.85 15.58 0.30
C LEU A 514 7.95 14.25 -0.45
N ASP A 515 8.09 13.15 0.29
CA ASP A 515 7.82 11.80 -0.20
C ASP A 515 6.54 11.30 0.45
N GLY A 516 5.45 11.38 -0.29
CA GLY A 516 4.14 10.92 0.17
C GLY A 516 3.98 9.40 0.19
N THR A 517 4.96 8.65 -0.30
CA THR A 517 5.00 7.17 -0.21
C THR A 517 5.58 6.72 1.12
N SER A 518 6.68 7.35 1.56
CA SER A 518 7.32 7.02 2.85
C SER A 518 6.84 7.88 4.03
N GLY A 519 6.17 8.99 3.73
CA GLY A 519 5.74 10.01 4.69
C GLY A 519 6.88 10.96 5.09
N GLU A 520 8.02 10.94 4.41
CA GLU A 520 9.21 11.72 4.80
C GLU A 520 9.18 13.15 4.23
N VAL A 521 9.69 14.10 5.03
CA VAL A 521 9.80 15.52 4.69
C VAL A 521 11.27 15.92 4.66
N PHE A 522 11.72 16.52 3.56
CA PHE A 522 13.10 16.90 3.32
C PHE A 522 13.27 18.41 3.13
N LEU A 523 14.34 18.95 3.71
CA LEU A 523 14.77 20.33 3.52
C LEU A 523 15.38 20.52 2.13
N GLY A 524 14.98 21.61 1.47
CA GLY A 524 15.50 22.00 0.17
C GLY A 524 14.73 21.39 -0.99
N TYR A 525 15.17 21.75 -2.20
CA TYR A 525 14.60 21.27 -3.44
C TYR A 525 15.28 19.96 -3.86
N LEU A 526 14.51 18.87 -3.92
CA LEU A 526 14.92 17.63 -4.55
C LEU A 526 14.36 17.61 -5.98
N PRO A 527 15.15 17.22 -7.00
CA PRO A 527 14.62 17.09 -8.35
C PRO A 527 13.56 15.98 -8.37
N THR A 528 12.41 16.25 -8.99
CA THR A 528 11.35 15.26 -9.20
C THR A 528 11.31 14.86 -10.67
N ILE A 529 11.09 13.57 -10.94
CA ILE A 529 10.87 13.05 -12.28
C ILE A 529 9.37 12.78 -12.42
N PRO A 530 8.68 13.43 -13.36
CA PRO A 530 7.29 13.11 -13.66
C PRO A 530 7.19 11.66 -14.18
N SER A 531 6.09 10.98 -13.90
CA SER A 531 5.85 9.65 -14.47
C SER A 531 5.83 9.72 -16.00
N GLU A 532 6.71 8.96 -16.65
CA GLU A 532 6.76 8.79 -18.11
C GLU A 532 5.42 8.26 -18.64
N VAL A 533 4.80 7.33 -17.90
CA VAL A 533 3.50 6.74 -18.21
C VAL A 533 2.42 7.82 -18.20
N PHE A 534 2.37 8.65 -17.16
CA PHE A 534 1.37 9.72 -17.06
C PHE A 534 1.55 10.78 -18.15
N GLN A 535 2.79 11.20 -18.44
CA GLN A 535 3.05 12.16 -19.51
C GLN A 535 2.65 11.62 -20.89
N SER A 536 2.94 10.35 -21.16
CA SER A 536 2.63 9.72 -22.45
C SER A 536 1.13 9.55 -22.63
N LEU A 537 0.39 9.17 -21.57
CA LEU A 537 -1.08 9.12 -21.56
C LEU A 537 -1.73 10.46 -21.88
N MET A 538 -1.18 11.56 -21.33
CA MET A 538 -1.72 12.91 -21.53
C MET A 538 -1.34 13.53 -22.88
N ARG A 539 -0.27 13.06 -23.52
CA ARG A 539 0.22 13.57 -24.82
C ARG A 539 -0.26 12.79 -26.04
N GLU A 540 -1.08 11.75 -25.84
CA GLU A 540 -1.60 10.89 -26.91
C GLU A 540 -0.49 10.25 -27.77
N GLN A 541 0.60 9.81 -27.13
CA GLN A 541 1.65 9.09 -27.86
C GLN A 541 1.17 7.69 -28.22
N ASP A 542 1.36 7.29 -29.48
CA ASP A 542 0.99 5.94 -29.93
C ASP A 542 1.79 4.89 -29.14
N PRO A 543 1.10 3.94 -28.47
CA PRO A 543 1.77 2.85 -27.77
C PRO A 543 2.31 1.77 -28.73
N GLU A 544 1.90 1.81 -30.02
CA GLU A 544 2.25 0.84 -31.04
C GLU A 544 3.68 1.03 -31.55
N GLY A 545 4.62 0.24 -31.03
CA GLY A 545 5.98 0.09 -31.56
C GLY A 545 7.13 0.49 -30.61
N GLY A 546 6.83 0.99 -29.41
CA GLY A 546 7.84 1.35 -28.41
C GLY A 546 8.23 0.20 -27.48
N GLU A 547 9.52 0.11 -27.12
CA GLU A 547 9.99 -0.62 -25.94
C GLU A 547 10.00 0.34 -24.75
N GLY A 548 9.45 -0.08 -23.60
CA GLY A 548 9.42 0.74 -22.39
C GLY A 548 8.23 0.47 -21.47
N VAL A 549 8.16 1.23 -20.38
CA VAL A 549 7.17 1.06 -19.31
C VAL A 549 5.76 1.42 -19.78
N TYR A 550 5.61 2.47 -20.59
CA TYR A 550 4.31 2.95 -21.05
C TYR A 550 3.56 1.92 -21.93
N PRO A 551 4.18 1.31 -22.97
CA PRO A 551 3.55 0.23 -23.72
C PRO A 551 3.22 -1.00 -22.86
N ALA A 552 4.07 -1.34 -21.88
CA ALA A 552 3.80 -2.42 -20.93
C ALA A 552 2.55 -2.13 -20.08
N PHE A 553 2.42 -0.90 -19.58
CA PHE A 553 1.26 -0.42 -18.83
C PHE A 553 -0.04 -0.51 -19.63
N VAL A 554 -0.05 -0.01 -20.87
CA VAL A 554 -1.24 -0.04 -21.72
C VAL A 554 -1.67 -1.48 -22.04
N ARG A 555 -0.72 -2.35 -22.42
CA ARG A 555 -1.02 -3.77 -22.69
C ARG A 555 -1.55 -4.50 -21.46
N PHE A 556 -0.92 -4.29 -20.31
CA PHE A 556 -1.34 -4.89 -19.04
C PHE A 556 -2.75 -4.48 -18.65
N LEU A 557 -3.07 -3.18 -18.73
CA LEU A 557 -4.44 -2.72 -18.49
C LEU A 557 -5.44 -3.18 -19.55
N GLY A 558 -5.01 -3.39 -20.80
CA GLY A 558 -5.82 -4.05 -21.83
C GLY A 558 -6.21 -5.47 -21.45
N TRP A 559 -5.31 -6.24 -20.83
CA TRP A 559 -5.64 -7.57 -20.28
C TRP A 559 -6.61 -7.47 -19.11
N ALA A 560 -6.43 -6.48 -18.23
CA ALA A 560 -7.34 -6.23 -17.11
C ALA A 560 -8.77 -5.91 -17.61
N ASP A 561 -8.90 -5.03 -18.60
CA ASP A 561 -10.18 -4.69 -19.21
C ASP A 561 -10.88 -5.87 -19.89
N ALA A 562 -10.11 -6.72 -20.57
CA ALA A 562 -10.67 -7.92 -21.20
C ALA A 562 -11.16 -8.97 -20.19
N THR A 563 -10.67 -8.92 -18.95
CA THR A 563 -10.99 -9.90 -17.90
C THR A 563 -12.10 -9.42 -16.96
N ARG A 564 -12.18 -8.12 -16.68
CA ARG A 564 -13.13 -7.57 -15.69
C ARG A 564 -14.58 -7.65 -16.19
N ARG A 565 -15.50 -7.88 -15.24
CA ARG A 565 -16.95 -7.74 -15.43
C ARG A 565 -17.46 -6.35 -15.03
N LEU A 566 -16.96 -5.85 -13.90
CA LEU A 566 -17.36 -4.54 -13.38
C LEU A 566 -16.87 -3.45 -14.32
N ARG A 567 -17.77 -2.52 -14.64
CA ARG A 567 -17.39 -1.27 -15.30
C ARG A 567 -16.73 -0.32 -14.32
N VAL A 568 -15.83 0.52 -14.81
CA VAL A 568 -15.14 1.50 -13.97
C VAL A 568 -15.48 2.90 -14.49
N ARG A 569 -16.28 3.63 -13.71
CA ARG A 569 -16.64 5.03 -13.95
C ARG A 569 -15.82 5.96 -13.05
N ALA A 570 -15.90 7.26 -13.29
CA ALA A 570 -15.18 8.25 -12.51
C ALA A 570 -16.10 9.15 -11.67
N ASN A 571 -15.57 9.60 -10.53
CA ASN A 571 -16.09 10.73 -9.76
C ASN A 571 -15.35 11.97 -10.27
N ALA A 572 -15.99 12.74 -11.14
CA ALA A 572 -15.38 13.87 -11.83
C ALA A 572 -16.37 15.02 -11.93
N ASP A 573 -15.99 16.17 -11.37
CA ASP A 573 -16.88 17.33 -11.19
C ASP A 573 -16.59 18.44 -12.20
N THR A 574 -15.44 18.38 -12.89
CA THR A 574 -15.01 19.38 -13.88
C THR A 574 -14.69 18.73 -15.24
N PRO A 575 -14.71 19.49 -16.34
CA PRO A 575 -14.28 18.99 -17.65
C PRO A 575 -12.83 18.47 -17.66
N ALA A 576 -11.92 19.11 -16.90
CA ALA A 576 -10.54 18.67 -16.81
C ALA A 576 -10.39 17.31 -16.11
N ASP A 577 -11.16 17.09 -15.04
CA ASP A 577 -11.20 15.80 -14.33
C ASP A 577 -11.83 14.72 -15.21
N ALA A 578 -12.89 15.06 -15.95
CA ALA A 578 -13.55 14.18 -16.90
C ALA A 578 -12.58 13.74 -18.02
N HIS A 579 -11.83 14.69 -18.59
CA HIS A 579 -10.80 14.41 -19.57
C HIS A 579 -9.75 13.43 -19.02
N THR A 580 -9.21 13.73 -17.83
CA THR A 580 -8.20 12.90 -17.15
C THR A 580 -8.73 11.49 -16.89
N ALA A 581 -9.95 11.38 -16.37
CA ALA A 581 -10.61 10.11 -16.10
C ALA A 581 -10.76 9.26 -17.37
N ARG A 582 -11.23 9.87 -18.47
CA ARG A 582 -11.38 9.17 -19.76
C ARG A 582 -10.04 8.64 -20.27
N ARG A 583 -8.96 9.42 -20.14
CA ARG A 583 -7.59 9.00 -20.53
C ARG A 583 -7.06 7.85 -19.69
N LEU A 584 -7.46 7.77 -18.44
CA LEU A 584 -7.12 6.66 -17.54
C LEU A 584 -8.02 5.42 -17.73
N GLY A 585 -8.96 5.48 -18.69
CA GLY A 585 -9.83 4.37 -19.08
C GLY A 585 -11.17 4.31 -18.37
N ALA A 586 -11.68 5.44 -17.85
CA ALA A 586 -13.02 5.49 -17.29
C ALA A 586 -14.09 5.32 -18.39
N GLU A 587 -15.10 4.52 -18.10
CA GLU A 587 -16.22 4.18 -19.01
C GLU A 587 -17.46 5.08 -18.78
N GLY A 588 -17.23 6.28 -18.27
CA GLY A 588 -18.24 7.27 -17.93
C GLY A 588 -18.01 7.91 -16.57
N ILE A 589 -18.95 8.75 -16.15
CA ILE A 589 -18.96 9.40 -14.82
C ILE A 589 -20.06 8.75 -13.99
N GLY A 590 -19.70 8.25 -12.80
CA GLY A 590 -20.66 7.67 -11.85
C GLY A 590 -21.08 8.66 -10.77
N LEU A 591 -20.37 9.78 -10.63
CA LEU A 591 -20.74 10.89 -9.75
C LEU A 591 -20.09 12.20 -10.22
N ALA A 592 -20.90 13.13 -10.71
CA ALA A 592 -20.56 14.55 -10.80
C ALA A 592 -21.32 15.32 -9.71
N ARG A 593 -20.57 15.91 -8.78
CA ARG A 593 -21.08 16.70 -7.66
C ARG A 593 -21.31 18.13 -8.10
N THR A 594 -22.58 18.54 -8.10
CA THR A 594 -22.93 19.91 -8.53
C THR A 594 -22.50 20.97 -7.53
N GLU A 595 -22.31 20.59 -6.26
CA GLU A 595 -21.78 21.44 -5.19
C GLU A 595 -20.45 22.11 -5.56
N HIS A 596 -19.54 21.31 -6.11
CA HIS A 596 -18.18 21.75 -6.40
C HIS A 596 -18.15 22.80 -7.53
N MET A 597 -19.18 22.81 -8.37
CA MET A 597 -19.36 23.82 -9.42
C MET A 597 -19.74 25.19 -8.86
N PHE A 598 -20.07 25.31 -7.57
CA PHE A 598 -20.49 26.57 -6.94
C PHE A 598 -19.41 27.29 -6.14
N PHE A 599 -18.31 26.62 -5.78
CA PHE A 599 -17.28 27.21 -4.91
C PHE A 599 -16.38 28.23 -5.61
N ALA A 600 -16.47 28.40 -6.93
CA ALA A 600 -15.72 29.43 -7.63
C ALA A 600 -16.12 30.85 -7.13
N PRO A 601 -15.17 31.80 -6.99
CA PRO A 601 -15.42 33.11 -6.35
C PRO A 601 -16.55 33.94 -6.97
N ASP A 602 -16.77 33.82 -8.27
CA ASP A 602 -17.85 34.49 -9.01
C ASP A 602 -19.22 33.83 -8.80
N ARG A 603 -19.24 32.55 -8.43
CA ARG A 603 -20.44 31.72 -8.30
C ARG A 603 -20.96 31.63 -6.88
N ILE A 604 -20.04 31.59 -5.91
CA ILE A 604 -20.40 31.52 -4.49
C ILE A 604 -21.26 32.72 -4.07
N LEU A 605 -21.05 33.89 -4.67
CA LEU A 605 -21.87 35.07 -4.42
C LEU A 605 -23.32 34.86 -4.89
N ALA A 606 -23.53 34.29 -6.08
CA ALA A 606 -24.87 34.01 -6.60
C ALA A 606 -25.59 32.91 -5.81
N VAL A 607 -24.86 31.92 -5.28
CA VAL A 607 -25.43 30.92 -4.34
C VAL A 607 -25.84 31.58 -3.02
N ARG A 608 -25.00 32.46 -2.48
CA ARG A 608 -25.33 33.22 -1.26
C ARG A 608 -26.56 34.12 -1.46
N GLU A 609 -26.69 34.78 -2.62
CA GLU A 609 -27.90 35.52 -2.99
C GLU A 609 -29.14 34.62 -2.99
N MET A 610 -29.05 33.40 -3.56
CA MET A 610 -30.14 32.44 -3.58
C MET A 610 -30.58 32.01 -2.17
N ILE A 611 -29.62 31.76 -1.27
CA ILE A 611 -29.88 31.37 0.13
C ILE A 611 -30.55 32.52 0.89
N LEU A 612 -30.09 33.74 0.66
CA LEU A 612 -30.54 34.93 1.37
C LEU A 612 -31.84 35.53 0.83
N ALA A 613 -32.32 35.09 -0.34
CA ALA A 613 -33.60 35.48 -0.91
C ALA A 613 -34.76 35.32 0.10
N GLY A 614 -35.60 36.36 0.23
CA GLY A 614 -36.75 36.37 1.13
C GLY A 614 -38.02 35.79 0.52
N ASN A 615 -38.06 35.66 -0.82
CA ASN A 615 -39.21 35.14 -1.56
C ASN A 615 -38.76 34.35 -2.81
N LEU A 616 -39.72 33.64 -3.42
CA LEU A 616 -39.50 32.81 -4.61
C LEU A 616 -38.92 33.62 -5.79
N LEU A 617 -39.40 34.84 -6.00
CA LEU A 617 -39.01 35.65 -7.16
C LEU A 617 -37.56 36.14 -7.08
N GLU A 618 -37.10 36.50 -5.88
CA GLU A 618 -35.69 36.80 -5.61
C GLU A 618 -34.80 35.56 -5.80
N ARG A 619 -35.25 34.40 -5.32
CA ARG A 619 -34.51 33.14 -5.46
C ARG A 619 -34.36 32.76 -6.94
N GLN A 620 -35.42 32.88 -7.73
CA GLN A 620 -35.38 32.63 -9.17
C GLN A 620 -34.42 33.59 -9.90
N ARG A 621 -34.31 34.85 -9.48
CA ARG A 621 -33.33 35.80 -10.05
C ARG A 621 -31.89 35.37 -9.78
N ALA A 622 -31.60 34.90 -8.56
CA ALA A 622 -30.27 34.37 -8.22
C ALA A 622 -29.96 33.08 -8.99
N LEU A 623 -30.93 32.16 -9.07
CA LEU A 623 -30.83 30.91 -9.84
C LEU A 623 -30.60 31.17 -11.34
N ALA A 624 -31.25 32.19 -11.92
CA ALA A 624 -31.04 32.57 -13.31
C ALA A 624 -29.60 33.03 -13.63
N LYS A 625 -28.84 33.51 -12.63
CA LYS A 625 -27.41 33.81 -12.78
C LYS A 625 -26.56 32.54 -12.79
N LEU A 626 -26.93 31.53 -11.99
CA LEU A 626 -26.22 30.25 -11.85
C LEU A 626 -26.44 29.32 -13.05
N GLN A 627 -27.66 29.32 -13.59
CA GLN A 627 -28.07 28.45 -14.70
C GLN A 627 -27.10 28.44 -15.90
N PRO A 628 -26.70 29.59 -16.49
CA PRO A 628 -25.80 29.59 -17.65
C PRO A 628 -24.38 29.11 -17.29
N MET A 629 -23.94 29.33 -16.05
CA MET A 629 -22.63 28.90 -15.56
C MET A 629 -22.59 27.38 -15.42
N GLN A 630 -23.63 26.78 -14.85
CA GLN A 630 -23.77 25.33 -14.77
C GLN A 630 -23.92 24.68 -16.14
N ARG A 631 -24.73 25.27 -17.03
CA ARG A 631 -24.90 24.76 -18.40
C ARG A 631 -23.56 24.65 -19.12
N ARG A 632 -22.69 25.66 -18.99
CA ARG A 632 -21.34 25.63 -19.58
C ARG A 632 -20.50 24.48 -19.04
N ASP A 633 -20.55 24.23 -17.74
CA ASP A 633 -19.75 23.17 -17.13
C ASP A 633 -20.26 21.78 -17.56
N PHE A 634 -21.57 21.56 -17.54
CA PHE A 634 -22.18 20.32 -18.02
C PHE A 634 -21.89 20.09 -19.50
N HIS A 635 -21.94 21.14 -20.33
CA HIS A 635 -21.59 21.04 -21.75
C HIS A 635 -20.13 20.59 -21.93
N GLY A 636 -19.21 21.19 -21.16
CA GLY A 636 -17.82 20.77 -21.13
C GLY A 636 -17.66 19.30 -20.72
N ILE A 637 -18.36 18.86 -19.67
CA ILE A 637 -18.32 17.46 -19.22
C ILE A 637 -18.89 16.51 -20.29
N PHE A 638 -20.04 16.83 -20.90
CA PHE A 638 -20.62 16.00 -21.97
C PHE A 638 -19.73 15.93 -23.21
N ARG A 639 -19.01 17.00 -23.53
CA ARG A 639 -18.03 17.01 -24.62
C ARG A 639 -16.88 16.05 -24.33
N GLU A 640 -16.30 16.09 -23.13
CA GLU A 640 -15.19 15.21 -22.76
C GLU A 640 -15.64 13.74 -22.60
N MET A 641 -16.89 13.49 -22.24
CA MET A 641 -17.47 12.14 -22.05
C MET A 641 -18.41 11.72 -23.19
N ASP A 642 -18.24 12.26 -24.39
CA ASP A 642 -19.12 11.98 -25.52
C ASP A 642 -19.23 10.46 -25.82
N GLY A 643 -20.47 9.96 -25.92
CA GLY A 643 -20.80 8.54 -26.08
C GLY A 643 -20.80 7.71 -24.79
N LEU A 644 -20.43 8.28 -23.64
CA LEU A 644 -20.37 7.63 -22.34
C LEU A 644 -21.44 8.19 -21.37
N PRO A 645 -21.94 7.38 -20.41
CA PRO A 645 -22.90 7.83 -19.42
C PRO A 645 -22.28 8.84 -18.43
N VAL A 646 -23.06 9.86 -18.07
CA VAL A 646 -22.67 10.89 -17.10
C VAL A 646 -23.72 11.03 -16.01
N THR A 647 -23.44 10.48 -14.82
CA THR A 647 -24.29 10.57 -13.64
C THR A 647 -24.06 11.87 -12.88
N ILE A 648 -25.06 12.74 -12.85
CA ILE A 648 -25.02 14.05 -12.20
C ILE A 648 -25.89 14.01 -10.95
N ARG A 649 -25.28 14.30 -9.80
CA ARG A 649 -25.98 14.39 -8.51
C ARG A 649 -26.49 15.80 -8.30
N LEU A 650 -27.79 15.93 -8.04
CA LEU A 650 -28.41 17.21 -7.68
C LEU A 650 -27.87 17.72 -6.32
N LEU A 651 -28.17 18.98 -6.01
CA LEU A 651 -27.62 19.64 -4.83
C LEU A 651 -27.89 18.85 -3.54
N ASP A 652 -26.82 18.53 -2.82
CA ASP A 652 -26.80 17.69 -1.63
C ASP A 652 -26.57 18.42 -0.30
N PRO A 653 -25.59 19.35 -0.13
CA PRO A 653 -25.24 19.90 1.17
C PRO A 653 -26.31 20.88 1.68
N PRO A 654 -26.40 21.06 3.01
CA PRO A 654 -27.26 22.05 3.62
C PRO A 654 -26.80 23.46 3.26
N LEU A 655 -27.74 24.41 3.24
CA LEU A 655 -27.48 25.77 2.77
C LEU A 655 -26.44 26.53 3.62
N HIS A 656 -26.29 26.20 4.91
CA HIS A 656 -25.37 26.90 5.78
C HIS A 656 -23.89 26.65 5.43
N GLU A 657 -23.54 25.57 4.74
CA GLU A 657 -22.15 25.30 4.29
C GLU A 657 -21.64 26.33 3.28
N PHE A 658 -22.54 27.02 2.57
CA PHE A 658 -22.15 28.08 1.62
C PHE A 658 -22.05 29.47 2.28
N LEU A 659 -22.46 29.60 3.54
CA LEU A 659 -22.45 30.85 4.28
C LEU A 659 -21.12 31.01 5.05
N PRO A 660 -20.55 32.22 5.10
CA PRO A 660 -19.30 32.44 5.83
C PRO A 660 -19.51 32.32 7.35
N PRO A 661 -18.46 31.90 8.10
CA PRO A 661 -18.50 31.85 9.56
C PRO A 661 -18.72 33.24 10.18
N GLU A 662 -19.17 33.27 11.44
CA GLU A 662 -19.43 34.50 12.18
C GLU A 662 -18.21 35.44 12.21
N GLY A 663 -18.45 36.74 12.04
CA GLY A 663 -17.43 37.78 12.14
C GLY A 663 -17.24 38.62 10.86
N PRO A 664 -16.03 39.13 10.58
CA PRO A 664 -15.79 40.11 9.51
C PRO A 664 -16.19 39.65 8.10
N ALA A 665 -16.19 38.33 7.87
CA ALA A 665 -16.58 37.73 6.60
C ALA A 665 -18.08 37.88 6.31
N GLN A 666 -18.94 37.78 7.33
CA GLN A 666 -20.37 38.05 7.21
C GLN A 666 -20.65 39.53 6.96
N GLU A 667 -19.92 40.44 7.62
CA GLU A 667 -20.05 41.89 7.35
C GLU A 667 -19.64 42.25 5.92
N ALA A 668 -18.58 41.63 5.42
CA ALA A 668 -18.15 41.81 4.03
C ALA A 668 -19.20 41.29 3.05
N LEU A 669 -19.84 40.16 3.35
CA LEU A 669 -20.93 39.63 2.55
C LEU A 669 -22.17 40.53 2.58
N ALA A 670 -22.55 41.05 3.75
CA ALA A 670 -23.64 41.99 3.90
C ALA A 670 -23.41 43.26 3.06
N ARG A 671 -22.19 43.81 3.10
CA ARG A 671 -21.78 44.95 2.25
C ARG A 671 -21.83 44.62 0.76
N ALA A 672 -21.35 43.44 0.36
CA ALA A 672 -21.34 43.01 -1.05
C ALA A 672 -22.74 42.81 -1.63
N LEU A 673 -23.69 42.35 -0.80
CA LEU A 673 -25.07 42.06 -1.19
C LEU A 673 -26.03 43.25 -0.96
N GLY A 674 -25.56 44.32 -0.32
CA GLY A 674 -26.43 45.42 0.13
C GLY A 674 -27.48 44.99 1.16
N ALA A 675 -27.20 43.93 1.93
CA ALA A 675 -28.09 43.38 2.95
C ALA A 675 -27.78 43.95 4.34
N ASP A 676 -28.78 43.96 5.22
CA ASP A 676 -28.59 44.33 6.63
C ASP A 676 -27.72 43.28 7.37
N PRO A 677 -26.58 43.66 7.97
CA PRO A 677 -25.72 42.71 8.69
C PRO A 677 -26.42 41.95 9.82
N ALA A 678 -27.35 42.59 10.53
CA ALA A 678 -28.10 41.94 11.61
C ALA A 678 -29.11 40.91 11.05
N GLY A 679 -29.84 41.27 9.99
CA GLY A 679 -30.70 40.33 9.27
C GLY A 679 -29.96 39.15 8.65
N LEU A 680 -28.75 39.36 8.13
CA LEU A 680 -27.88 38.29 7.63
C LEU A 680 -27.48 37.32 8.76
N ALA A 681 -27.01 37.85 9.89
CA ALA A 681 -26.61 37.04 11.04
C ALA A 681 -27.79 36.20 11.58
N ALA A 682 -28.98 36.81 11.70
CA ALA A 682 -30.18 36.09 12.12
C ALA A 682 -30.57 34.95 11.16
N LYS A 683 -30.36 35.14 9.84
CA LYS A 683 -30.65 34.12 8.83
C LYS A 683 -29.62 33.00 8.82
N VAL A 684 -28.35 33.31 9.06
CA VAL A 684 -27.29 32.30 9.24
C VAL A 684 -27.60 31.44 10.45
N GLU A 685 -27.94 32.05 11.59
CA GLU A 685 -28.28 31.31 12.81
C GLU A 685 -29.57 30.48 12.63
N ALA A 686 -30.56 30.97 11.87
CA ALA A 686 -31.76 30.20 11.57
C ALA A 686 -31.50 28.98 10.67
N LEU A 687 -30.45 29.00 9.84
CA LEU A 687 -30.04 27.89 8.97
C LEU A 687 -29.02 26.97 9.65
N ARG A 688 -28.57 27.32 10.85
CA ARG A 688 -27.63 26.53 11.63
C ARG A 688 -28.31 25.27 12.12
N GLU A 689 -27.64 24.14 11.92
CA GLU A 689 -28.12 22.84 12.36
C GLU A 689 -27.17 22.24 13.39
N VAL A 690 -27.73 21.49 14.34
CA VAL A 690 -26.92 20.78 15.35
C VAL A 690 -26.14 19.63 14.70
N ASN A 691 -26.76 18.90 13.75
CA ASN A 691 -26.15 17.80 13.02
C ASN A 691 -26.38 17.97 11.51
N PRO A 692 -25.55 18.78 10.81
CA PRO A 692 -25.69 19.07 9.39
C PRO A 692 -25.81 17.84 8.47
N MET A 693 -25.11 16.75 8.82
CA MET A 693 -25.11 15.49 8.07
C MET A 693 -26.52 14.88 7.93
N LEU A 694 -27.39 15.07 8.92
CA LEU A 694 -28.76 14.51 8.96
C LEU A 694 -29.85 15.57 8.75
N GLY A 695 -29.49 16.80 8.40
CA GLY A 695 -30.37 17.97 8.39
C GLY A 695 -31.19 18.20 7.12
N HIS A 696 -31.48 19.47 6.84
CA HIS A 696 -32.26 19.95 5.70
C HIS A 696 -31.40 20.07 4.44
N ARG A 697 -31.17 18.92 3.81
CA ARG A 697 -30.24 18.75 2.70
C ARG A 697 -30.77 17.73 1.67
N GLY A 698 -30.07 17.56 0.55
CA GLY A 698 -30.40 16.58 -0.48
C GLY A 698 -31.84 16.66 -0.99
N CYS A 699 -32.50 15.51 -1.16
CA CYS A 699 -33.89 15.44 -1.64
C CYS A 699 -34.86 16.33 -0.84
N ARG A 700 -34.64 16.51 0.46
CA ARG A 700 -35.50 17.32 1.34
C ARG A 700 -35.46 18.79 0.95
N LEU A 701 -34.27 19.27 0.59
CA LEU A 701 -34.07 20.63 0.08
C LEU A 701 -34.77 20.81 -1.27
N GLY A 702 -34.62 19.83 -2.18
CA GLY A 702 -35.30 19.81 -3.47
C GLY A 702 -36.83 19.74 -3.37
N LEU A 703 -37.37 19.16 -2.30
CA LEU A 703 -38.82 19.13 -2.04
C LEU A 703 -39.35 20.45 -1.49
N THR A 704 -38.62 21.12 -0.60
CA THR A 704 -39.03 22.42 -0.03
C THR A 704 -38.79 23.60 -0.97
N TYR A 705 -37.76 23.50 -1.81
CA TYR A 705 -37.35 24.53 -2.77
C TYR A 705 -37.17 23.91 -4.17
N PRO A 706 -38.27 23.47 -4.81
CA PRO A 706 -38.24 22.76 -6.10
C PRO A 706 -37.54 23.52 -7.22
N GLU A 707 -37.59 24.86 -7.19
CA GLU A 707 -36.94 25.73 -8.17
C GLU A 707 -35.42 25.56 -8.26
N ILE A 708 -34.76 25.10 -7.18
CA ILE A 708 -33.32 24.80 -7.19
C ILE A 708 -33.07 23.61 -8.12
N TYR A 709 -33.80 22.51 -7.93
CA TYR A 709 -33.65 21.31 -8.75
C TYR A 709 -34.14 21.55 -10.18
N GLN A 710 -35.22 22.31 -10.38
CA GLN A 710 -35.67 22.71 -11.72
C GLN A 710 -34.58 23.45 -12.48
N THR A 711 -33.87 24.38 -11.83
CA THR A 711 -32.77 25.13 -12.47
C THR A 711 -31.59 24.23 -12.83
N GLN A 712 -31.22 23.29 -11.95
CA GLN A 712 -30.15 22.32 -12.23
C GLN A 712 -30.53 21.40 -13.39
N VAL A 713 -31.74 20.84 -13.36
CA VAL A 713 -32.29 19.99 -14.42
C VAL A 713 -32.33 20.75 -15.74
N GLN A 714 -32.79 22.01 -15.73
CA GLN A 714 -32.76 22.87 -16.90
C GLN A 714 -31.33 23.01 -17.47
N ALA A 715 -30.34 23.31 -16.64
CA ALA A 715 -28.95 23.44 -17.06
C ALA A 715 -28.39 22.14 -17.65
N ILE A 716 -28.72 20.97 -17.06
CA ILE A 716 -28.30 19.65 -17.55
C ILE A 716 -28.86 19.39 -18.94
N PHE A 717 -30.19 19.53 -19.12
CA PHE A 717 -30.83 19.21 -20.39
C PHE A 717 -30.57 20.24 -21.48
N GLU A 718 -30.39 21.52 -21.16
CA GLU A 718 -29.94 22.51 -22.14
C GLU A 718 -28.52 22.17 -22.64
N ALA A 719 -27.59 21.84 -21.74
CA ALA A 719 -26.24 21.45 -22.11
C ALA A 719 -26.21 20.16 -22.95
N ALA A 720 -27.06 19.19 -22.61
CA ALA A 720 -27.19 17.97 -23.39
C ALA A 720 -27.81 18.23 -24.77
N CYS A 721 -28.80 19.12 -24.88
CA CYS A 721 -29.33 19.53 -26.18
C CYS A 721 -28.26 20.24 -27.02
N ASP A 722 -27.51 21.18 -26.43
CA ASP A 722 -26.41 21.88 -27.10
C ASP A 722 -25.38 20.88 -27.66
N ARG A 723 -24.96 19.88 -26.87
CA ARG A 723 -24.03 18.85 -27.33
C ARG A 723 -24.62 17.95 -28.43
N ARG A 724 -25.92 17.68 -28.38
CA ARG A 724 -26.62 16.89 -29.41
C ARG A 724 -26.72 17.67 -30.73
N GLU A 725 -26.92 18.98 -30.70
CA GLU A 725 -26.88 19.85 -31.89
C GLU A 725 -25.50 19.86 -32.55
N GLU A 726 -24.44 19.79 -31.76
CA GLU A 726 -23.06 19.68 -32.23
C GLU A 726 -22.71 18.30 -32.82
N GLY A 727 -23.65 17.36 -32.85
CA GLY A 727 -23.47 16.01 -33.38
C GLY A 727 -22.93 14.97 -32.39
N GLY A 728 -22.87 15.30 -31.09
CA GLY A 728 -22.50 14.37 -30.03
C GLY A 728 -23.61 13.41 -29.60
N ASP A 729 -23.25 12.48 -28.70
CA ASP A 729 -24.15 11.53 -28.05
C ASP A 729 -24.11 11.69 -26.52
N PRO A 730 -24.69 12.78 -25.97
CA PRO A 730 -24.76 12.97 -24.53
C PRO A 730 -25.74 11.98 -23.89
N ARG A 731 -25.31 11.31 -22.81
CA ARG A 731 -26.10 10.32 -22.06
C ARG A 731 -26.25 10.74 -20.59
N PRO A 732 -27.10 11.75 -20.30
CA PRO A 732 -27.29 12.24 -18.94
C PRO A 732 -28.03 11.22 -18.07
N GLU A 733 -27.52 10.99 -16.87
CA GLU A 733 -28.20 10.27 -15.78
C GLU A 733 -28.37 11.24 -14.60
N VAL A 734 -29.59 11.51 -14.17
CA VAL A 734 -29.89 12.45 -13.07
C VAL A 734 -30.10 11.67 -11.78
N MET A 735 -29.30 11.97 -10.77
CA MET A 735 -29.31 11.27 -9.48
C MET A 735 -29.82 12.17 -8.35
N VAL A 736 -30.81 11.67 -7.62
CA VAL A 736 -31.36 12.32 -6.42
C VAL A 736 -30.60 11.85 -5.16
N PRO A 737 -30.01 12.75 -4.37
CA PRO A 737 -29.34 12.41 -3.11
C PRO A 737 -30.31 12.22 -1.94
N LEU A 738 -29.88 11.47 -0.92
CA LEU A 738 -30.46 11.33 0.41
C LEU A 738 -31.93 10.86 0.46
N VAL A 739 -32.36 10.07 -0.51
CA VAL A 739 -33.73 9.50 -0.53
C VAL A 739 -33.87 8.48 0.60
N GLY A 740 -34.95 8.56 1.38
CA GLY A 740 -35.30 7.57 2.41
C GLY A 740 -36.66 6.91 2.19
N LEU A 741 -37.56 7.57 1.44
CA LEU A 741 -38.93 7.14 1.16
C LEU A 741 -39.18 7.10 -0.35
N VAL A 742 -39.91 6.07 -0.80
CA VAL A 742 -40.32 5.92 -2.22
C VAL A 742 -41.06 7.15 -2.73
N ARG A 743 -41.90 7.77 -1.88
CA ARG A 743 -42.68 8.94 -2.25
C ARG A 743 -41.84 10.21 -2.44
N GLU A 744 -40.71 10.34 -1.75
CA GLU A 744 -39.75 11.42 -1.99
C GLU A 744 -39.20 11.30 -3.41
N MET A 745 -38.78 10.08 -3.78
CA MET A 745 -38.30 9.77 -5.12
C MET A 745 -39.36 10.01 -6.20
N ALA A 746 -40.60 9.53 -5.99
CA ALA A 746 -41.68 9.67 -6.96
C ALA A 746 -41.99 11.15 -7.29
N VAL A 747 -42.05 12.01 -6.27
CA VAL A 747 -42.32 13.45 -6.45
C VAL A 747 -41.18 14.12 -7.23
N LEU A 748 -39.92 13.86 -6.84
CA LEU A 748 -38.77 14.48 -7.49
C LEU A 748 -38.54 13.95 -8.91
N ARG A 749 -38.80 12.66 -9.16
CA ARG A 749 -38.81 12.09 -10.51
C ARG A 749 -39.81 12.81 -11.42
N GLY A 750 -41.02 13.05 -10.92
CA GLY A 750 -42.04 13.79 -11.66
C GLY A 750 -41.57 15.20 -12.04
N LEU A 751 -40.97 15.92 -11.09
CA LEU A 751 -40.41 17.25 -11.32
C LEU A 751 -39.28 17.22 -12.36
N ILE A 752 -38.35 16.27 -12.27
CA ILE A 752 -37.24 16.13 -13.21
C ILE A 752 -37.77 15.83 -14.62
N ALA A 753 -38.74 14.92 -14.75
CA ALA A 753 -39.31 14.53 -16.03
C ALA A 753 -40.09 15.67 -16.69
N GLU A 754 -40.90 16.41 -15.93
CA GLU A 754 -41.63 17.58 -16.43
C GLU A 754 -40.68 18.64 -16.99
N GLU A 755 -39.63 18.95 -16.23
CA GLU A 755 -38.65 19.98 -16.61
C GLU A 755 -37.77 19.54 -17.80
N ALA A 756 -37.37 18.27 -17.84
CA ALA A 756 -36.65 17.68 -18.97
C ALA A 756 -37.48 17.75 -20.27
N GLU A 757 -38.74 17.33 -20.23
CA GLU A 757 -39.66 17.41 -21.36
C GLU A 757 -39.93 18.85 -21.80
N ARG A 758 -40.01 19.79 -20.84
CA ARG A 758 -40.17 21.21 -21.12
C ARG A 758 -38.98 21.77 -21.91
N VAL A 759 -37.75 21.42 -21.54
CA VAL A 759 -36.54 21.90 -22.22
C VAL A 759 -36.40 21.24 -23.61
N MET A 760 -36.52 19.92 -23.67
CA MET A 760 -36.45 19.15 -24.92
C MET A 760 -37.52 19.59 -25.92
N GLY A 761 -38.76 19.80 -25.46
CA GLY A 761 -39.86 20.29 -26.29
C GLY A 761 -39.64 21.70 -26.83
N ARG A 762 -39.06 22.61 -26.03
CA ARG A 762 -38.72 23.97 -26.49
C ARG A 762 -37.60 23.98 -27.53
N ARG A 763 -36.62 23.09 -27.41
CA ARG A 763 -35.48 22.97 -28.34
C ARG A 763 -35.80 22.10 -29.57
N GLY A 764 -36.85 21.28 -29.51
CA GLY A 764 -37.18 20.33 -30.57
C GLY A 764 -36.20 19.15 -30.68
N ILE A 765 -35.48 18.84 -29.60
CA ILE A 765 -34.42 17.82 -29.57
C ILE A 765 -34.76 16.78 -28.51
N ARG A 766 -34.57 15.51 -28.88
CA ARG A 766 -34.73 14.38 -27.95
C ARG A 766 -33.36 13.86 -27.52
N VAL A 767 -33.16 13.81 -26.22
CA VAL A 767 -31.97 13.22 -25.58
C VAL A 767 -32.46 12.12 -24.63
N PRO A 768 -31.98 10.86 -24.78
CA PRO A 768 -32.31 9.81 -23.83
C PRO A 768 -31.62 10.08 -22.48
N TYR A 769 -32.35 9.87 -21.39
CA TYR A 769 -31.83 10.09 -20.04
C TYR A 769 -32.39 9.04 -19.07
N LEU A 770 -31.72 8.88 -17.93
CA LEU A 770 -32.20 8.04 -16.82
C LEU A 770 -32.36 8.89 -15.56
N VAL A 771 -33.34 8.56 -14.72
CA VAL A 771 -33.48 9.14 -13.38
C VAL A 771 -33.31 8.05 -12.33
N GLY A 772 -32.40 8.27 -11.39
CA GLY A 772 -32.06 7.31 -10.35
C GLY A 772 -31.84 7.98 -9.01
N THR A 773 -31.41 7.18 -8.05
CA THR A 773 -31.25 7.62 -6.66
C THR A 773 -29.93 7.16 -6.07
N MET A 774 -29.43 7.97 -5.14
CA MET A 774 -28.36 7.58 -4.25
C MET A 774 -28.92 6.67 -3.16
N MET A 775 -28.29 5.51 -2.97
CA MET A 775 -28.63 4.54 -1.92
C MET A 775 -27.65 4.75 -0.76
N GLU A 776 -27.99 5.68 0.11
CA GLU A 776 -27.10 6.13 1.20
C GLU A 776 -27.80 6.29 2.55
N VAL A 777 -29.12 6.10 2.59
CA VAL A 777 -29.91 6.05 3.82
C VAL A 777 -30.28 4.60 4.10
N PRO A 778 -30.03 4.04 5.31
CA PRO A 778 -30.34 2.64 5.62
C PRO A 778 -31.81 2.27 5.33
N ARG A 779 -32.74 3.21 5.53
CA ARG A 779 -34.16 3.03 5.21
C ARG A 779 -34.40 2.77 3.72
N ALA A 780 -33.70 3.44 2.83
CA ALA A 780 -33.82 3.21 1.40
C ALA A 780 -33.30 1.81 1.03
N CYS A 781 -32.22 1.34 1.66
CA CYS A 781 -31.71 -0.01 1.45
C CYS A 781 -32.71 -1.08 1.91
N LEU A 782 -33.38 -0.87 3.05
CA LEU A 782 -34.42 -1.77 3.58
C LEU A 782 -35.65 -1.85 2.67
N ASP A 783 -36.01 -0.75 1.99
CA ASP A 783 -37.21 -0.62 1.14
C ASP A 783 -36.84 -0.57 -0.37
N ALA A 784 -35.68 -1.12 -0.73
CA ALA A 784 -35.07 -0.92 -2.04
C ALA A 784 -35.95 -1.42 -3.20
N GLY A 785 -36.69 -2.51 -3.03
CA GLY A 785 -37.61 -3.01 -4.05
C GLY A 785 -38.71 -2.01 -4.41
N ALA A 786 -39.24 -1.27 -3.44
CA ALA A 786 -40.24 -0.25 -3.70
C ALA A 786 -39.61 1.02 -4.32
N VAL A 787 -38.41 1.41 -3.85
CA VAL A 787 -37.65 2.53 -4.45
C VAL A 787 -37.28 2.24 -5.91
N ALA A 788 -36.93 0.99 -6.24
CA ALA A 788 -36.61 0.54 -7.60
C ALA A 788 -37.79 0.64 -8.58
N GLY A 789 -39.03 0.74 -8.08
CA GLY A 789 -40.19 1.04 -8.93
C GLY A 789 -40.09 2.43 -9.57
N GLU A 790 -39.53 3.39 -8.84
CA GLU A 790 -39.42 4.79 -9.26
C GLU A 790 -38.03 5.16 -9.81
N ALA A 791 -36.98 4.47 -9.38
CA ALA A 791 -35.60 4.72 -9.85
C ALA A 791 -35.17 3.73 -10.93
N GLU A 792 -34.48 4.23 -11.96
CA GLU A 792 -33.96 3.45 -13.09
C GLU A 792 -32.53 2.94 -12.85
N PHE A 793 -31.83 3.54 -11.89
CA PHE A 793 -30.53 3.08 -11.40
C PHE A 793 -30.34 3.42 -9.92
N PHE A 794 -29.46 2.67 -9.26
CA PHE A 794 -28.97 2.93 -7.91
C PHE A 794 -27.48 3.24 -7.93
N SER A 795 -27.08 4.26 -7.18
CA SER A 795 -25.67 4.49 -6.85
C SER A 795 -25.50 4.48 -5.34
N PHE A 796 -24.76 3.52 -4.80
CA PHE A 796 -24.50 3.50 -3.37
C PHE A 796 -23.59 4.68 -2.98
N GLY A 797 -24.04 5.47 -2.00
CA GLY A 797 -23.24 6.49 -1.33
C GLY A 797 -22.70 5.91 -0.04
N THR A 798 -21.73 4.99 -0.12
CA THR A 798 -21.29 4.22 1.05
C THR A 798 -20.67 5.05 2.15
N ASN A 799 -20.13 6.23 1.84
CA ASN A 799 -19.63 7.14 2.87
C ASN A 799 -20.76 7.50 3.86
N ASP A 800 -21.89 8.01 3.36
CA ASP A 800 -23.03 8.38 4.19
C ASP A 800 -23.78 7.15 4.73
N LEU A 801 -23.84 6.06 3.95
CA LEU A 801 -24.41 4.81 4.44
C LEU A 801 -23.64 4.25 5.64
N THR A 802 -22.31 4.26 5.60
CA THR A 802 -21.45 3.87 6.71
C THR A 802 -21.67 4.80 7.91
N GLN A 803 -21.73 6.12 7.70
CA GLN A 803 -21.99 7.07 8.79
C GLN A 803 -23.31 6.74 9.51
N MET A 804 -24.39 6.50 8.77
CA MET A 804 -25.70 6.18 9.36
C MET A 804 -25.78 4.78 9.95
N ALA A 805 -25.14 3.79 9.34
CA ALA A 805 -25.15 2.40 9.80
C ALA A 805 -24.37 2.22 11.11
N PHE A 806 -23.20 2.85 11.23
CA PHE A 806 -22.38 2.83 12.45
C PHE A 806 -22.84 3.85 13.49
N GLY A 807 -23.52 4.92 13.06
CA GLY A 807 -23.74 6.11 13.90
C GLY A 807 -22.45 6.91 14.11
N PHE A 808 -21.54 6.88 13.15
CA PHE A 808 -20.26 7.59 13.21
C PHE A 808 -20.32 8.84 12.33
N SER A 809 -20.09 10.01 12.93
CA SER A 809 -19.75 11.21 12.15
C SER A 809 -18.30 11.08 11.67
N ARG A 810 -18.09 11.16 10.36
CA ARG A 810 -16.75 11.02 9.76
C ARG A 810 -15.77 12.05 10.30
N ASP A 811 -16.25 13.27 10.52
CA ASP A 811 -15.41 14.39 10.97
C ASP A 811 -15.05 14.26 12.47
N ASP A 812 -15.86 13.55 13.25
CA ASP A 812 -15.66 13.38 14.70
C ASP A 812 -15.10 12.01 15.09
N ALA A 813 -15.02 11.05 14.15
CA ALA A 813 -14.65 9.66 14.45
C ALA A 813 -13.17 9.46 14.78
N ALA A 814 -12.29 10.32 14.28
CA ALA A 814 -10.84 10.14 14.34
C ALA A 814 -10.25 9.86 15.75
N PRO A 815 -10.67 10.56 16.84
CA PRO A 815 -10.08 10.36 18.16
C PRO A 815 -10.30 8.96 18.74
N PHE A 816 -11.50 8.39 18.58
CA PHE A 816 -11.81 7.06 19.12
C PHE A 816 -11.52 5.94 18.13
N LEU A 817 -11.57 6.21 16.82
CA LEU A 817 -11.32 5.20 15.80
C LEU A 817 -9.89 4.63 15.91
N LYS A 818 -8.92 5.50 16.22
CA LYS A 818 -7.55 5.06 16.53
C LYS A 818 -7.53 4.06 17.70
N PHE A 819 -8.25 4.35 18.78
CA PHE A 819 -8.36 3.44 19.92
C PHE A 819 -9.03 2.11 19.54
N TYR A 820 -10.05 2.14 18.68
CA TYR A 820 -10.74 0.93 18.23
C TYR A 820 -9.81 0.01 17.44
N LEU A 821 -9.02 0.56 16.52
CA LEU A 821 -8.01 -0.18 15.75
C LEU A 821 -6.89 -0.71 16.67
N GLU A 822 -6.38 0.14 17.57
CA GLU A 822 -5.35 -0.21 18.57
C GLU A 822 -5.82 -1.20 19.63
N ARG A 823 -7.13 -1.45 19.78
CA ARG A 823 -7.70 -2.51 20.61
C ARG A 823 -8.26 -3.71 19.83
N GLY A 824 -8.27 -3.63 18.50
CA GLY A 824 -8.79 -4.70 17.65
C GLY A 824 -10.31 -4.83 17.73
N ILE A 825 -11.01 -3.78 18.14
CA ILE A 825 -12.48 -3.70 18.11
C ILE A 825 -12.94 -3.62 16.65
N LEU A 826 -12.19 -2.88 15.83
CA LEU A 826 -12.30 -2.88 14.38
C LEU A 826 -10.97 -3.36 13.80
N SER A 827 -11.04 -4.15 12.73
CA SER A 827 -9.87 -4.60 11.97
C SER A 827 -9.37 -3.54 10.99
N THR A 828 -10.26 -2.67 10.50
CA THR A 828 -9.95 -1.64 9.50
C THR A 828 -10.85 -0.42 9.69
N ASP A 829 -10.40 0.74 9.20
CA ASP A 829 -11.21 1.96 9.16
C ASP A 829 -12.39 1.78 8.18
N PRO A 830 -13.65 1.84 8.65
CA PRO A 830 -14.83 1.56 7.83
C PRO A 830 -15.15 2.65 6.79
N PHE A 831 -14.40 3.77 6.79
CA PHE A 831 -14.47 4.81 5.76
C PHE A 831 -13.41 4.65 4.67
N VAL A 832 -12.49 3.69 4.84
CA VAL A 832 -11.47 3.32 3.85
C VAL A 832 -11.84 2.03 3.16
N GLY A 833 -12.11 0.99 3.95
CA GLY A 833 -12.55 -0.33 3.50
C GLY A 833 -14.00 -0.57 3.90
N LEU A 834 -14.76 -1.20 3.01
CA LEU A 834 -16.16 -1.52 3.26
C LEU A 834 -16.30 -2.48 4.46
N ASP A 835 -17.16 -2.11 5.40
CA ASP A 835 -17.65 -3.03 6.42
C ASP A 835 -18.59 -4.07 5.79
N VAL A 836 -18.08 -5.28 5.58
CA VAL A 836 -18.82 -6.37 4.94
C VAL A 836 -19.98 -6.86 5.81
N ASP A 837 -19.79 -6.92 7.13
CA ASP A 837 -20.74 -7.56 8.05
C ASP A 837 -21.97 -6.70 8.36
N GLY A 838 -21.83 -5.38 8.34
CA GLY A 838 -22.93 -4.44 8.53
C GLY A 838 -23.35 -3.76 7.23
N VAL A 839 -22.54 -2.83 6.73
CA VAL A 839 -22.86 -2.01 5.55
C VAL A 839 -23.00 -2.88 4.30
N GLY A 840 -22.15 -3.89 4.13
CA GLY A 840 -22.22 -4.85 3.03
C GLY A 840 -23.56 -5.57 2.97
N ARG A 841 -24.13 -5.99 4.11
CA ARG A 841 -25.46 -6.60 4.15
C ARG A 841 -26.58 -5.66 3.70
N LEU A 842 -26.48 -4.36 4.02
CA LEU A 842 -27.43 -3.36 3.53
C LEU A 842 -27.35 -3.23 2.00
N VAL A 843 -26.13 -3.22 1.46
CA VAL A 843 -25.89 -3.17 0.01
C VAL A 843 -26.44 -4.42 -0.68
N GLU A 844 -26.11 -5.61 -0.18
CA GLU A 844 -26.56 -6.90 -0.73
C GLU A 844 -28.09 -7.00 -0.76
N MET A 845 -28.74 -6.65 0.35
CA MET A 845 -30.20 -6.64 0.46
C MET A 845 -30.82 -5.67 -0.56
N ALA A 846 -30.26 -4.48 -0.71
CA ALA A 846 -30.75 -3.48 -1.65
C ALA A 846 -30.54 -3.91 -3.11
N VAL A 847 -29.40 -4.52 -3.45
CA VAL A 847 -29.13 -5.09 -4.78
C VAL A 847 -30.15 -6.17 -5.12
N ARG A 848 -30.36 -7.13 -4.22
CA ARG A 848 -31.29 -8.23 -4.42
C ARG A 848 -32.73 -7.73 -4.58
N SER A 849 -33.22 -6.98 -3.60
CA SER A 849 -34.60 -6.48 -3.59
C SER A 849 -34.88 -5.53 -4.77
N GLY A 850 -33.91 -4.66 -5.11
CA GLY A 850 -34.01 -3.77 -6.27
C GLY A 850 -34.11 -4.52 -7.59
N ARG A 851 -33.27 -5.55 -7.81
CA ARG A 851 -33.31 -6.36 -9.04
C ARG A 851 -34.51 -7.30 -9.13
N GLU A 852 -35.00 -7.82 -8.01
CA GLU A 852 -36.26 -8.58 -7.97
C GLU A 852 -37.44 -7.71 -8.44
N SER A 853 -37.45 -6.43 -8.08
CA SER A 853 -38.46 -5.46 -8.52
C SER A 853 -38.24 -4.99 -9.97
N ARG A 854 -36.99 -4.74 -10.36
CA ARG A 854 -36.60 -4.26 -11.69
C ARG A 854 -35.37 -5.03 -12.21
N PRO A 855 -35.54 -6.11 -13.00
CA PRO A 855 -34.43 -6.94 -13.46
C PRO A 855 -33.33 -6.21 -14.26
N GLY A 856 -33.69 -5.11 -14.94
CA GLY A 856 -32.75 -4.26 -15.69
C GLY A 856 -32.18 -3.09 -14.88
N LEU A 857 -32.35 -3.06 -13.56
CA LEU A 857 -31.85 -1.98 -12.70
C LEU A 857 -30.32 -1.92 -12.74
N HIS A 858 -29.80 -0.79 -13.19
CA HIS A 858 -28.36 -0.53 -13.16
C HIS A 858 -27.93 -0.14 -11.75
N ILE A 859 -26.93 -0.82 -11.20
CA ILE A 859 -26.50 -0.62 -9.81
C ILE A 859 -25.00 -0.39 -9.78
N GLY A 860 -24.58 0.74 -9.22
CA GLY A 860 -23.18 1.01 -8.98
C GLY A 860 -22.89 1.57 -7.60
N ILE A 861 -21.62 1.89 -7.40
CA ILE A 861 -21.09 2.46 -6.16
C ILE A 861 -20.31 3.72 -6.50
N CYS A 862 -20.47 4.77 -5.69
CA CYS A 862 -19.61 5.95 -5.74
C CYS A 862 -19.08 6.28 -4.35
N GLY A 863 -17.83 6.75 -4.29
CA GLY A 863 -17.17 7.11 -3.03
C GLY A 863 -15.75 6.56 -2.97
N GLU A 864 -15.15 6.59 -1.78
CA GLU A 864 -13.78 6.12 -1.57
C GLU A 864 -13.67 4.60 -1.73
N HIS A 865 -14.68 3.85 -1.24
CA HIS A 865 -14.77 2.40 -1.39
C HIS A 865 -14.82 1.94 -2.86
N GLY A 866 -15.27 2.80 -3.78
CA GLY A 866 -15.26 2.50 -5.21
C GLY A 866 -13.85 2.45 -5.83
N GLY A 867 -12.82 2.88 -5.10
CA GLY A 867 -11.41 2.81 -5.49
C GLY A 867 -10.54 1.98 -4.54
N ASP A 868 -11.16 1.28 -3.57
CA ASP A 868 -10.51 0.39 -2.63
C ASP A 868 -10.56 -1.07 -3.14
N PRO A 869 -9.42 -1.76 -3.32
CA PRO A 869 -9.41 -3.07 -3.96
C PRO A 869 -10.26 -4.13 -3.25
N ALA A 870 -10.14 -4.26 -1.93
CA ALA A 870 -10.91 -5.23 -1.16
C ALA A 870 -12.42 -4.97 -1.26
N SER A 871 -12.82 -3.69 -1.22
CA SER A 871 -14.21 -3.29 -1.44
C SER A 871 -14.70 -3.62 -2.85
N ILE A 872 -13.88 -3.38 -3.88
CA ILE A 872 -14.21 -3.69 -5.29
C ILE A 872 -14.39 -5.19 -5.52
N GLU A 873 -13.54 -6.02 -4.92
CA GLU A 873 -13.67 -7.48 -4.96
C GLU A 873 -15.01 -7.91 -4.36
N TRP A 874 -15.39 -7.34 -3.22
CA TRP A 874 -16.70 -7.60 -2.61
C TRP A 874 -17.85 -7.12 -3.49
N PHE A 875 -17.79 -5.90 -4.04
CA PHE A 875 -18.82 -5.36 -4.94
C PHE A 875 -18.97 -6.19 -6.23
N HIS A 876 -17.87 -6.78 -6.71
CA HIS A 876 -17.89 -7.70 -7.84
C HIS A 876 -18.73 -8.93 -7.50
N ALA A 877 -18.47 -9.55 -6.36
CA ALA A 877 -19.18 -10.72 -5.87
C ALA A 877 -20.66 -10.42 -5.54
N ALA A 878 -20.95 -9.25 -4.97
CA ALA A 878 -22.31 -8.76 -4.72
C ALA A 878 -23.09 -8.46 -6.02
N GLY A 879 -22.43 -8.51 -7.17
CA GLY A 879 -23.09 -8.44 -8.47
C GLY A 879 -23.37 -7.03 -8.97
N LEU A 880 -22.71 -5.98 -8.44
CA LEU A 880 -22.84 -4.61 -8.96
C LEU A 880 -22.45 -4.54 -10.45
N ASP A 881 -22.89 -3.50 -11.15
CA ASP A 881 -22.62 -3.27 -12.57
C ASP A 881 -21.37 -2.40 -12.79
N TYR A 882 -21.14 -1.42 -11.91
CA TYR A 882 -19.97 -0.54 -11.98
C TYR A 882 -19.48 -0.05 -10.62
N GLY A 883 -18.19 0.26 -10.55
CA GLY A 883 -17.59 1.07 -9.47
C GLY A 883 -17.17 2.45 -9.97
N SER A 884 -17.29 3.47 -9.12
CA SER A 884 -16.93 4.85 -9.45
C SER A 884 -15.99 5.46 -8.42
N CYS A 885 -14.80 5.84 -8.86
CA CYS A 885 -13.73 6.38 -8.01
C CYS A 885 -13.11 7.65 -8.59
N SER A 886 -12.21 8.31 -7.86
CA SER A 886 -11.48 9.46 -8.39
C SER A 886 -10.67 9.11 -9.65
N PRO A 887 -10.37 10.08 -10.55
CA PRO A 887 -9.71 9.81 -11.82
C PRO A 887 -8.40 9.00 -11.69
N TYR A 888 -7.55 9.37 -10.73
CA TYR A 888 -6.25 8.70 -10.51
C TYR A 888 -6.36 7.29 -9.93
N ARG A 889 -7.52 6.91 -9.36
CA ARG A 889 -7.78 5.55 -8.88
C ARG A 889 -8.39 4.65 -9.95
N ILE A 890 -8.72 5.17 -11.14
CA ILE A 890 -9.33 4.37 -12.22
C ILE A 890 -8.46 3.16 -12.61
N PRO A 891 -7.13 3.27 -12.81
CA PRO A 891 -6.30 2.10 -13.15
C PRO A 891 -6.26 1.05 -12.04
N ILE A 892 -6.29 1.48 -10.78
CA ILE A 892 -6.38 0.59 -9.60
C ILE A 892 -7.70 -0.16 -9.65
N ALA A 893 -8.82 0.56 -9.83
CA ALA A 893 -10.14 -0.03 -9.84
C ALA A 893 -10.32 -1.00 -11.00
N ARG A 894 -9.74 -0.70 -12.18
CA ARG A 894 -9.70 -1.61 -13.33
C ARG A 894 -8.95 -2.89 -13.00
N LEU A 895 -7.77 -2.78 -12.38
CA LEU A 895 -6.98 -3.95 -11.97
C LEU A 895 -7.69 -4.76 -10.89
N ALA A 896 -8.20 -4.14 -9.82
CA ALA A 896 -8.93 -4.82 -8.75
C ALA A 896 -10.17 -5.55 -9.29
N ALA A 897 -10.94 -4.91 -10.17
CA ALA A 897 -12.09 -5.54 -10.82
C ALA A 897 -11.70 -6.73 -11.71
N ALA A 898 -10.52 -6.67 -12.35
CA ALA A 898 -10.00 -7.76 -13.17
C ALA A 898 -9.48 -8.92 -12.31
N ARG A 899 -8.80 -8.64 -11.20
CA ARG A 899 -8.36 -9.64 -10.22
C ARG A 899 -9.56 -10.39 -9.63
N ALA A 900 -10.58 -9.68 -9.16
CA ALA A 900 -11.82 -10.27 -8.66
C ALA A 900 -12.47 -11.23 -9.67
N ALA A 901 -12.51 -10.82 -10.95
CA ALA A 901 -13.05 -11.65 -12.02
C ALA A 901 -12.16 -12.86 -12.37
N ALA A 902 -10.83 -12.70 -12.32
CA ALA A 902 -9.88 -13.77 -12.57
C ALA A 902 -9.92 -14.85 -11.47
N GLU A 903 -10.02 -14.44 -10.20
CA GLU A 903 -10.16 -15.35 -9.06
C GLU A 903 -11.48 -16.10 -9.08
N SER A 904 -12.59 -15.39 -9.38
CA SER A 904 -13.92 -16.01 -9.50
C SER A 904 -14.03 -17.02 -10.65
N ALA A 905 -13.27 -16.82 -11.73
CA ALA A 905 -13.26 -17.74 -12.88
C ALA A 905 -12.31 -18.94 -12.68
N GLY A 906 -11.28 -18.80 -11.83
CA GLY A 906 -10.36 -19.89 -11.47
C GLY A 906 -10.88 -20.76 -10.31
N GLY A 907 -11.78 -20.22 -9.49
CA GLY A 907 -12.48 -20.92 -8.42
C GLY A 907 -13.69 -21.68 -8.93
N GLY A 908 -13.49 -22.92 -9.39
CA GLY A 908 -14.50 -23.94 -9.11
C GLY A 908 -14.66 -23.98 -7.59
N VAL A 909 -15.84 -23.61 -7.11
CA VAL A 909 -16.25 -23.61 -5.70
C VAL A 909 -15.61 -24.79 -4.95
N PRO A 910 -14.85 -24.58 -3.84
CA PRO A 910 -14.51 -25.67 -2.95
C PRO A 910 -15.76 -26.28 -2.31
#